data_AF-A0A934DA59-F1
#
_entry.id   AF-A0A934DA59-F1
#
_cell.length_a   1.000
_cell.length_b   1.000
_cell.length_c   1.000
_cell.angle_alpha   90.00
_cell.angle_beta   90.00
_cell.angle_gamma   90.00
#
_symmetry.space_group_name_H-M   'P 1'
#
loop_
_entity.id
_entity.type
_entity.pdbx_description
1 polymer ?
#
loop_
_entity_poly.entity_id
_entity_poly.type
_entity_poly.pdbx_seq_one_letter_code
_entity_poly.pdbx_strand_id
1 'polypeptide(L)'
;SQELRAKELILLEREYFEIVHSIDPLKEKLLTAVEDKKKLTDELSSEETLLDSLREELTVLEENLNVVQTELNEHQQKINLSQQARVKANERTLSLNEAIERFAKDKEELQQQLPELESRANELKGSIDQVHANVIASTAQYNEKKEELDRFTAELEKKKAEVKAKQDEVIALLHEISSKRNDYERTKARLENINGRLDYSGEENALYTTEISKNSATVAELTAQDRDLRKRFAEAELIALTEEKKKLTLQEEIETQKNEEFEIRTTIERRRSRMEFLKGLVESHEGFSEGAKYLIANDDWNEALESTVADAFSTEAKYRVAIEAALGDVASYIIVNTIDDAHRGVELLKSSNKGRATFVCLESLPHVPDDKLDIIESGVVAWANDIVKCDGKYDSLRDFLLAGTMIVEDVQTAANLVRKYFSLKCVTLDGELVTGSGILRGGSIQAEDGGMLGKKTQIEELEKEIASLEERLESLRKMLAEKERMVSSIDVKSLFDSAKKIEQQMTSVEMRIAQIEYEKKRMAENVQRNDAENTRLRDEADALSKELKSLLPSIEALEKKKSDADKQSGATASELETMEVMWNEFSKVATDAQLEMMRLENEEKNSARELEYTNATIANLKNTFAQRDVDIDNANTEIIR
;
A
#
# COMPACT_ATOMS: atom_id res chain seq x y z
N SER A 1 157.35 -162.32 138.64
CA SER A 1 157.26 -163.73 138.19
C SER A 1 156.00 -163.90 137.37
N GLN A 2 156.11 -164.53 136.19
CA GLN A 2 155.20 -165.53 135.59
C GLN A 2 153.68 -165.41 135.63
N GLU A 3 153.07 -165.18 136.78
CA GLU A 3 151.62 -165.28 136.96
C GLU A 3 150.95 -164.03 136.31
N LEU A 4 151.16 -163.87 134.98
CA LEU A 4 150.75 -162.93 133.91
C LEU A 4 149.39 -163.34 133.28
N ARG A 5 149.05 -164.65 133.28
CA ARG A 5 147.93 -165.31 132.54
C ARG A 5 146.67 -165.48 133.37
N ALA A 6 146.84 -166.02 134.57
CA ALA A 6 145.70 -166.39 135.39
C ALA A 6 144.77 -165.19 135.60
N LYS A 7 145.39 -164.02 135.74
CA LYS A 7 144.68 -162.80 136.05
C LYS A 7 143.76 -162.32 134.93
N GLU A 8 143.99 -162.75 133.70
CA GLU A 8 143.07 -162.50 132.59
C GLU A 8 141.70 -163.14 132.86
N LEU A 9 141.64 -164.27 133.57
CA LEU A 9 140.35 -164.93 133.82
C LEU A 9 139.45 -164.07 134.72
N ILE A 10 140.01 -163.12 135.47
CA ILE A 10 139.26 -162.30 136.44
C ILE A 10 139.05 -160.87 135.94
N LEU A 11 139.86 -160.45 134.96
CA LEU A 11 139.42 -159.60 133.85
C LEU A 11 138.00 -160.01 133.42
N LEU A 12 137.81 -161.25 132.91
CA LEU A 12 136.57 -161.72 132.29
C LEU A 12 135.41 -161.91 133.26
N GLU A 13 135.69 -162.46 134.43
CA GLU A 13 134.61 -162.80 135.35
C GLU A 13 133.98 -161.58 136.02
N ARG A 14 134.72 -160.48 136.17
CA ARG A 14 134.14 -159.23 136.69
C ARG A 14 133.71 -158.31 135.58
N GLU A 15 134.31 -158.42 134.40
CA GLU A 15 133.68 -157.96 133.17
C GLU A 15 132.28 -158.56 133.01
N TYR A 16 132.11 -159.87 133.23
CA TYR A 16 130.79 -160.51 133.20
C TYR A 16 129.83 -159.91 134.25
N PHE A 17 130.37 -159.34 135.32
CA PHE A 17 129.61 -158.65 136.38
C PHE A 17 129.43 -157.15 136.11
N GLU A 18 130.40 -156.51 135.43
CA GLU A 18 130.23 -155.24 134.73
C GLU A 18 129.05 -155.34 133.75
N ILE A 19 128.71 -156.52 133.19
CA ILE A 19 127.55 -156.68 132.30
C ILE A 19 126.27 -157.01 133.07
N VAL A 20 126.28 -158.02 133.95
CA VAL A 20 125.04 -158.46 134.60
C VAL A 20 124.51 -157.44 135.62
N HIS A 21 125.37 -156.63 136.22
CA HIS A 21 124.98 -155.56 137.15
C HIS A 21 124.77 -154.20 136.49
N SER A 22 125.20 -154.07 135.24
CA SER A 22 124.71 -152.99 134.39
C SER A 22 123.30 -153.31 133.88
N ILE A 23 122.94 -154.59 133.72
CA ILE A 23 121.61 -155.00 133.24
C ILE A 23 120.48 -154.68 134.24
N ASP A 24 120.68 -154.82 135.55
CA ASP A 24 119.63 -154.53 136.53
C ASP A 24 119.23 -153.05 136.60
N PRO A 25 120.14 -152.07 136.71
CA PRO A 25 119.78 -150.67 136.60
C PRO A 25 119.32 -150.28 135.19
N LEU A 26 119.67 -151.03 134.14
CA LEU A 26 119.10 -150.85 132.80
C LEU A 26 117.65 -151.35 132.71
N LYS A 27 117.31 -152.44 133.39
CA LYS A 27 115.93 -152.90 133.55
C LYS A 27 115.11 -151.93 134.39
N GLU A 28 115.72 -151.34 135.41
CA GLU A 28 115.10 -150.28 136.21
C GLU A 28 114.87 -149.03 135.34
N LYS A 29 115.85 -148.63 134.52
CA LYS A 29 115.69 -147.58 133.50
C LYS A 29 114.57 -147.88 132.51
N LEU A 30 114.44 -149.14 132.07
CA LEU A 30 113.36 -149.57 131.17
C LEU A 30 111.99 -149.49 131.89
N LEU A 31 111.93 -149.84 133.17
CA LEU A 31 110.72 -149.74 133.99
C LEU A 31 110.31 -148.28 134.18
N THR A 32 111.25 -147.39 134.52
CA THR A 32 110.98 -145.94 134.57
C THR A 32 110.59 -145.37 133.21
N ALA A 33 111.18 -145.84 132.10
CA ALA A 33 110.77 -145.38 130.78
C ALA A 33 109.35 -145.83 130.40
N VAL A 34 108.89 -146.98 130.91
CA VAL A 34 107.51 -147.45 130.74
C VAL A 34 106.54 -146.66 131.64
N GLU A 35 106.96 -146.28 132.85
CA GLU A 35 106.19 -145.38 133.72
C GLU A 35 106.12 -143.95 133.16
N ASP A 36 107.22 -143.43 132.62
CA ASP A 36 107.26 -142.13 131.96
C ASP A 36 106.42 -142.11 130.69
N LYS A 37 106.43 -143.21 129.91
CA LYS A 37 105.50 -143.37 128.79
C LYS A 37 104.04 -143.33 129.27
N LYS A 38 103.74 -143.94 130.41
CA LYS A 38 102.40 -143.93 130.99
C LYS A 38 101.99 -142.52 131.42
N LYS A 39 102.89 -141.77 132.07
CA LYS A 39 102.71 -140.33 132.35
C LYS A 39 102.46 -139.51 131.10
N LEU A 40 103.26 -139.69 130.05
CA LEU A 40 103.10 -139.01 128.76
C LEU A 40 101.77 -139.36 128.09
N THR A 41 101.24 -140.56 128.32
CA THR A 41 99.93 -140.97 127.79
C THR A 41 98.79 -140.32 128.58
N ASP A 42 98.94 -140.20 129.91
CA ASP A 42 97.99 -139.49 130.77
C ASP A 42 98.02 -137.96 130.51
N GLU A 43 99.20 -137.38 130.26
CA GLU A 43 99.36 -135.98 129.83
C GLU A 43 98.68 -135.74 128.48
N LEU A 44 98.88 -136.63 127.50
CA LEU A 44 98.22 -136.55 126.20
C LEU A 44 96.70 -136.64 126.32
N SER A 45 96.18 -137.51 127.21
CA SER A 45 94.75 -137.58 127.53
C SER A 45 94.22 -136.30 128.17
N SER A 46 95.02 -135.62 128.98
CA SER A 46 94.66 -134.33 129.58
C SER A 46 94.67 -133.19 128.55
N GLU A 47 95.59 -133.26 127.59
CA GLU A 47 95.68 -132.29 126.49
C GLU A 47 94.54 -132.46 125.49
N GLU A 48 94.14 -133.70 125.18
CA GLU A 48 92.99 -133.98 124.31
C GLU A 48 91.67 -133.49 124.92
N THR A 49 91.49 -133.64 126.23
CA THR A 49 90.32 -133.08 126.94
C THR A 49 90.35 -131.54 126.99
N LEU A 50 91.53 -130.94 127.09
CA LEU A 50 91.68 -129.48 126.96
C LEU A 50 91.33 -129.01 125.54
N LEU A 51 91.72 -129.77 124.52
CA LEU A 51 91.49 -129.44 123.11
C LEU A 51 90.00 -129.50 122.74
N ASP A 52 89.26 -130.46 123.30
CA ASP A 52 87.80 -130.53 123.16
C ASP A 52 87.11 -129.35 123.87
N SER A 53 87.58 -128.94 125.07
CA SER A 53 87.04 -127.74 125.74
C SER A 53 87.28 -126.44 124.95
N LEU A 54 88.45 -126.32 124.30
CA LEU A 54 88.79 -125.19 123.43
C LEU A 54 87.94 -125.17 122.14
N ARG A 55 87.55 -126.33 121.61
CA ARG A 55 86.63 -126.42 120.46
C ARG A 55 85.21 -125.99 120.81
N GLU A 56 84.77 -126.29 122.03
CA GLU A 56 83.46 -125.87 122.53
C GLU A 56 83.44 -124.35 122.83
N GLU A 57 84.54 -123.78 123.34
CA GLU A 57 84.70 -122.31 123.41
C GLU A 57 84.72 -121.65 122.02
N LEU A 58 85.37 -122.27 121.03
CA LEU A 58 85.46 -121.72 119.68
C LEU A 58 84.09 -121.65 118.99
N THR A 59 83.24 -122.67 119.20
CA THR A 59 81.88 -122.70 118.65
C THR A 59 80.99 -121.64 119.29
N VAL A 60 81.10 -121.42 120.61
CA VAL A 60 80.41 -120.32 121.29
C VAL A 60 80.91 -118.94 120.81
N LEU A 61 82.21 -118.82 120.52
CA LEU A 61 82.78 -117.57 120.01
C LEU A 61 82.33 -117.28 118.57
N GLU A 62 82.20 -118.30 117.71
CA GLU A 62 81.66 -118.18 116.35
C GLU A 62 80.17 -117.78 116.36
N GLU A 63 79.38 -118.28 117.31
CA GLU A 63 77.97 -117.90 117.47
C GLU A 63 77.83 -116.43 117.91
N ASN A 64 78.69 -115.98 118.83
CA ASN A 64 78.78 -114.56 119.22
C ASN A 64 79.25 -113.64 118.07
N LEU A 65 80.19 -114.11 117.24
CA LEU A 65 80.67 -113.34 116.08
C LEU A 65 79.52 -113.08 115.10
N ASN A 66 78.67 -114.09 114.84
CA ASN A 66 77.51 -113.95 113.96
C ASN A 66 76.50 -112.92 114.49
N VAL A 67 76.22 -112.91 115.80
CA VAL A 67 75.32 -111.92 116.41
C VAL A 67 75.86 -110.50 116.22
N VAL A 68 77.15 -110.28 116.49
CA VAL A 68 77.79 -108.97 116.30
C VAL A 68 77.83 -108.56 114.82
N GLN A 69 77.96 -109.51 113.89
CA GLN A 69 77.93 -109.24 112.46
C GLN A 69 76.54 -108.82 111.97
N THR A 70 75.46 -109.39 112.52
CA THR A 70 74.09 -108.92 112.26
C THR A 70 73.85 -107.52 112.81
N GLU A 71 74.29 -107.21 114.04
CA GLU A 71 74.16 -105.87 114.63
C GLU A 71 74.96 -104.81 113.85
N LEU A 72 76.17 -105.15 113.39
CA LEU A 72 77.00 -104.24 112.60
C LEU A 72 76.34 -103.88 111.26
N ASN A 73 75.71 -104.86 110.58
CA ASN A 73 75.00 -104.61 109.33
C ASN A 73 73.77 -103.71 109.52
N GLU A 74 73.00 -103.87 110.61
CA GLU A 74 71.89 -102.97 110.92
C GLU A 74 72.35 -101.54 111.20
N HIS A 75 73.45 -101.37 111.93
CA HIS A 75 74.04 -100.05 112.17
C HIS A 75 74.59 -99.41 110.89
N GLN A 76 75.22 -100.19 110.01
CA GLN A 76 75.72 -99.70 108.72
C GLN A 76 74.58 -99.19 107.82
N GLN A 77 73.42 -99.88 107.84
CA GLN A 77 72.24 -99.48 107.08
C GLN A 77 71.61 -98.16 107.61
N LYS A 78 71.56 -97.98 108.94
CA LYS A 78 71.11 -96.73 109.58
C LYS A 78 72.03 -95.53 109.29
N ILE A 79 73.34 -95.75 109.23
CA ILE A 79 74.31 -94.70 108.90
C ILE A 79 74.12 -94.22 107.46
N ASN A 80 74.02 -95.14 106.49
CA ASN A 80 73.84 -94.76 105.08
C ASN A 80 72.55 -93.96 104.81
N LEU A 81 71.43 -94.35 105.44
CA LEU A 81 70.17 -93.59 105.34
C LEU A 81 70.29 -92.18 105.91
N SER A 82 70.97 -92.03 107.05
CA SER A 82 71.19 -90.71 107.68
C SER A 82 72.14 -89.82 106.86
N GLN A 83 73.12 -90.42 106.18
CA GLN A 83 74.09 -89.69 105.35
C GLN A 83 73.44 -89.19 104.06
N GLN A 84 72.57 -89.99 103.42
CA GLN A 84 71.77 -89.54 102.27
C GLN A 84 70.80 -88.41 102.62
N ALA A 85 70.18 -88.45 103.80
CA ALA A 85 69.29 -87.38 104.28
C ALA A 85 70.05 -86.05 104.48
N ARG A 86 71.27 -86.10 105.04
CA ARG A 86 72.11 -84.89 105.24
C ARG A 86 72.54 -84.23 103.93
N VAL A 87 72.92 -85.00 102.91
CA VAL A 87 73.35 -84.43 101.62
C VAL A 87 72.18 -83.70 100.93
N LYS A 88 70.98 -84.30 100.90
CA LYS A 88 69.79 -83.64 100.33
C LYS A 88 69.39 -82.37 101.06
N ALA A 89 69.48 -82.35 102.40
CA ALA A 89 69.19 -81.14 103.16
C ALA A 89 70.21 -80.03 102.84
N ASN A 90 71.50 -80.36 102.75
CA ASN A 90 72.55 -79.37 102.52
C ASN A 90 72.49 -78.75 101.11
N GLU A 91 72.20 -79.55 100.07
CA GLU A 91 71.97 -79.02 98.71
C GLU A 91 70.74 -78.09 98.67
N ARG A 92 69.68 -78.41 99.42
CA ARG A 92 68.46 -77.61 99.49
C ARG A 92 68.71 -76.25 100.15
N THR A 93 69.43 -76.23 101.27
CA THR A 93 69.81 -74.98 101.96
C THR A 93 70.73 -74.11 101.09
N LEU A 94 71.64 -74.70 100.30
CA LEU A 94 72.49 -73.94 99.39
C LEU A 94 71.66 -73.23 98.30
N SER A 95 70.71 -73.95 97.67
CA SER A 95 69.86 -73.39 96.60
C SER A 95 68.95 -72.25 97.07
N LEU A 96 68.44 -72.32 98.31
CA LEU A 96 67.60 -71.27 98.88
C LEU A 96 68.42 -70.02 99.23
N ASN A 97 69.66 -70.17 99.68
CA ASN A 97 70.56 -69.03 99.90
C ASN A 97 70.96 -68.32 98.60
N GLU A 98 71.24 -69.08 97.53
CA GLU A 98 71.50 -68.50 96.20
C GLU A 98 70.27 -67.73 95.66
N ALA A 99 69.06 -68.20 95.94
CA ALA A 99 67.83 -67.49 95.58
C ALA A 99 67.65 -66.18 96.36
N ILE A 100 67.94 -66.18 97.67
CA ILE A 100 67.89 -64.97 98.51
C ILE A 100 68.89 -63.92 98.01
N GLU A 101 70.12 -64.31 97.69
CA GLU A 101 71.14 -63.38 97.21
C GLU A 101 70.76 -62.76 95.86
N ARG A 102 70.15 -63.54 94.95
CA ARG A 102 69.62 -63.03 93.68
C ARG A 102 68.47 -62.04 93.89
N PHE A 103 67.50 -62.35 94.75
CA PHE A 103 66.39 -61.44 95.03
C PHE A 103 66.85 -60.15 95.72
N ALA A 104 67.86 -60.21 96.59
CA ALA A 104 68.45 -59.03 97.20
C ALA A 104 69.11 -58.11 96.16
N LYS A 105 69.82 -58.69 95.18
CA LYS A 105 70.44 -57.93 94.09
C LYS A 105 69.41 -57.27 93.16
N ASP A 106 68.36 -58.01 92.77
CA ASP A 106 67.26 -57.45 91.98
C ASP A 106 66.57 -56.27 92.70
N LYS A 107 66.46 -56.33 94.03
CA LYS A 107 65.91 -55.25 94.86
C LYS A 107 66.80 -54.00 94.86
N GLU A 108 68.11 -54.16 94.93
CA GLU A 108 69.06 -53.04 94.90
C GLU A 108 69.03 -52.30 93.56
N GLU A 109 68.94 -53.03 92.43
CA GLU A 109 68.78 -52.44 91.10
C GLU A 109 67.46 -51.65 90.96
N LEU A 110 66.35 -52.20 91.45
CA LEU A 110 65.05 -51.50 91.48
C LEU A 110 65.06 -50.25 92.37
N GLN A 111 65.84 -50.25 93.45
CA GLN A 111 65.96 -49.11 94.37
C GLN A 111 66.72 -47.92 93.74
N GLN A 112 67.59 -48.18 92.76
CA GLN A 112 68.31 -47.13 92.02
C GLN A 112 67.49 -46.53 90.87
N GLN A 113 66.58 -47.30 90.25
CA GLN A 113 65.78 -46.83 89.10
C GLN A 113 64.58 -45.96 89.48
N LEU A 114 64.03 -46.16 90.68
CA LEU A 114 62.81 -45.46 91.13
C LEU A 114 62.96 -43.92 91.25
N PRO A 115 64.06 -43.37 91.81
CA PRO A 115 64.24 -41.93 91.94
C PRO A 115 64.43 -41.23 90.59
N GLU A 116 65.10 -41.87 89.62
CA GLU A 116 65.32 -41.32 88.29
C GLU A 116 64.01 -41.14 87.52
N LEU A 117 63.13 -42.16 87.57
CA LEU A 117 61.81 -42.09 86.95
C LEU A 117 60.88 -41.09 87.65
N GLU A 118 60.93 -40.98 88.98
CA GLU A 118 60.17 -39.98 89.74
C GLU A 118 60.63 -38.54 89.44
N SER A 119 61.93 -38.32 89.25
CA SER A 119 62.48 -37.03 88.78
C SER A 119 61.98 -36.70 87.37
N ARG A 120 62.03 -37.68 86.46
CA ARG A 120 61.56 -37.50 85.07
C ARG A 120 60.06 -37.18 84.99
N ALA A 121 59.24 -37.81 85.83
CA ALA A 121 57.81 -37.51 85.93
C ALA A 121 57.53 -36.07 86.41
N ASN A 122 58.32 -35.56 87.37
CA ASN A 122 58.20 -34.17 87.83
C ASN A 122 58.65 -33.15 86.77
N GLU A 123 59.72 -33.43 86.02
CA GLU A 123 60.13 -32.59 84.88
C GLU A 123 59.06 -32.54 83.79
N LEU A 124 58.48 -33.70 83.43
CA LEU A 124 57.37 -33.79 82.48
C LEU A 124 56.16 -32.99 82.94
N LYS A 125 55.84 -33.04 84.24
CA LYS A 125 54.73 -32.26 84.83
C LYS A 125 54.98 -30.74 84.74
N GLY A 126 56.18 -30.28 85.08
CA GLY A 126 56.55 -28.87 84.92
C GLY A 126 56.54 -28.40 83.46
N SER A 127 56.94 -29.27 82.53
CA SER A 127 56.85 -29.00 81.09
C SER A 127 55.41 -28.90 80.60
N ILE A 128 54.51 -29.77 81.08
CA ILE A 128 53.07 -29.71 80.73
C ILE A 128 52.44 -28.41 81.23
N ASP A 129 52.72 -28.01 82.47
CA ASP A 129 52.18 -26.75 83.02
C ASP A 129 52.63 -25.52 82.20
N GLN A 130 53.88 -25.53 81.72
CA GLN A 130 54.40 -24.47 80.86
C GLN A 130 53.78 -24.48 79.45
N VAL A 131 53.62 -25.67 78.83
CA VAL A 131 52.97 -25.79 77.51
C VAL A 131 51.49 -25.43 77.61
N HIS A 132 50.80 -25.81 78.69
CA HIS A 132 49.40 -25.45 78.94
C HIS A 132 49.21 -23.92 79.06
N ALA A 133 50.11 -23.23 79.78
CA ALA A 133 50.10 -21.77 79.84
C ALA A 133 50.29 -21.13 78.45
N ASN A 134 51.15 -21.71 77.61
CA ASN A 134 51.37 -21.26 76.23
C ASN A 134 50.15 -21.53 75.33
N VAL A 135 49.45 -22.67 75.51
CA VAL A 135 48.19 -22.98 74.80
C VAL A 135 47.14 -21.92 75.12
N ILE A 136 46.92 -21.61 76.40
CA ILE A 136 45.95 -20.57 76.81
C ILE A 136 46.27 -19.21 76.16
N ALA A 137 47.54 -18.79 76.20
CA ALA A 137 47.96 -17.54 75.58
C ALA A 137 47.76 -17.53 74.05
N SER A 138 48.10 -18.63 73.38
CA SER A 138 47.92 -18.79 71.93
C SER A 138 46.45 -18.86 71.52
N THR A 139 45.59 -19.52 72.30
CA THR A 139 44.14 -19.53 72.11
C THR A 139 43.53 -18.13 72.23
N ALA A 140 43.98 -17.32 73.20
CA ALA A 140 43.53 -15.94 73.33
C ALA A 140 43.94 -15.08 72.11
N GLN A 141 45.18 -15.21 71.64
CA GLN A 141 45.66 -14.53 70.43
C GLN A 141 44.88 -14.95 69.17
N TYR A 142 44.61 -16.24 69.00
CA TYR A 142 43.80 -16.72 67.89
C TYR A 142 42.38 -16.12 67.91
N ASN A 143 41.72 -16.09 69.07
CA ASN A 143 40.37 -15.53 69.18
C ASN A 143 40.35 -14.02 68.88
N GLU A 144 41.33 -13.26 69.35
CA GLU A 144 41.47 -11.83 69.01
C GLU A 144 41.63 -11.62 67.50
N LYS A 145 42.52 -12.39 66.86
CA LYS A 145 42.73 -12.30 65.39
C LYS A 145 41.55 -12.80 64.58
N LYS A 146 40.80 -13.76 65.10
CA LYS A 146 39.54 -14.23 64.50
C LYS A 146 38.45 -13.16 64.56
N GLU A 147 38.29 -12.48 65.69
CA GLU A 147 37.32 -11.38 65.82
C GLU A 147 37.66 -10.20 64.88
N GLU A 148 38.95 -9.85 64.77
CA GLU A 148 39.43 -8.86 63.78
C GLU A 148 39.06 -9.28 62.34
N LEU A 149 39.32 -10.55 61.98
CA LEU A 149 39.00 -11.10 60.67
C LEU A 149 37.50 -11.10 60.39
N ASP A 150 36.67 -11.54 61.34
CA ASP A 150 35.21 -11.59 61.18
C ASP A 150 34.62 -10.19 60.98
N ARG A 151 35.10 -9.21 61.75
CA ARG A 151 34.70 -7.80 61.61
C ARG A 151 35.08 -7.25 60.24
N PHE A 152 36.30 -7.50 59.80
CA PHE A 152 36.78 -7.05 58.49
C PHE A 152 36.05 -7.76 57.34
N THR A 153 35.71 -9.03 57.50
CA THR A 153 34.88 -9.81 56.54
C THR A 153 33.50 -9.19 56.38
N ALA A 154 32.86 -8.74 57.47
CA ALA A 154 31.57 -8.05 57.40
C ALA A 154 31.65 -6.70 56.68
N GLU A 155 32.73 -5.94 56.89
CA GLU A 155 32.99 -4.68 56.16
C GLU A 155 33.22 -4.93 54.66
N LEU A 156 33.97 -5.99 54.32
CA LEU A 156 34.22 -6.40 52.94
C LEU A 156 32.92 -6.77 52.22
N GLU A 157 32.05 -7.58 52.83
CA GLU A 157 30.76 -7.97 52.24
C GLU A 157 29.83 -6.76 52.06
N LYS A 158 29.82 -5.81 53.00
CA LYS A 158 29.10 -4.55 52.83
C LYS A 158 29.63 -3.76 51.63
N LYS A 159 30.95 -3.72 51.44
CA LYS A 159 31.57 -3.02 50.31
C LYS A 159 31.29 -3.71 48.97
N LYS A 160 31.30 -5.04 48.92
CA LYS A 160 30.87 -5.83 47.74
C LYS A 160 29.42 -5.52 47.35
N ALA A 161 28.52 -5.45 48.33
CA ALA A 161 27.13 -5.07 48.08
C ALA A 161 27.00 -3.64 47.54
N GLU A 162 27.80 -2.69 48.02
CA GLU A 162 27.85 -1.31 47.52
C GLU A 162 28.32 -1.24 46.06
N VAL A 163 29.39 -1.97 45.70
CA VAL A 163 29.87 -2.07 44.31
C VAL A 163 28.79 -2.64 43.41
N LYS A 164 28.12 -3.71 43.83
CA LYS A 164 27.04 -4.32 43.05
C LYS A 164 25.87 -3.35 42.82
N ALA A 165 25.45 -2.63 43.86
CA ALA A 165 24.37 -1.63 43.74
C ALA A 165 24.74 -0.50 42.76
N LYS A 166 26.01 -0.06 42.75
CA LYS A 166 26.50 0.96 41.81
C LYS A 166 26.60 0.44 40.38
N GLN A 167 26.99 -0.82 40.18
CA GLN A 167 26.96 -1.46 38.87
C GLN A 167 25.52 -1.60 38.34
N ASP A 168 24.58 -1.99 39.19
CA ASP A 168 23.16 -2.08 38.83
C ASP A 168 22.59 -0.69 38.45
N GLU A 169 22.99 0.39 39.15
CA GLU A 169 22.65 1.77 38.80
C GLU A 169 23.15 2.17 37.40
N VAL A 170 24.40 1.83 37.07
CA VAL A 170 24.98 2.07 35.73
C VAL A 170 24.22 1.30 34.64
N ILE A 171 23.88 0.03 34.89
CA ILE A 171 23.13 -0.80 33.95
C ILE A 171 21.72 -0.22 33.71
N ALA A 172 21.04 0.22 34.77
CA ALA A 172 19.72 0.86 34.66
C ALA A 172 19.79 2.15 33.82
N LEU A 173 20.78 3.01 34.05
CA LEU A 173 20.99 4.22 33.26
C LEU A 173 21.32 3.92 31.80
N LEU A 174 22.11 2.88 31.51
CA LEU A 174 22.38 2.42 30.15
C LEU A 174 21.10 2.00 29.41
N HIS A 175 20.22 1.24 30.08
CA HIS A 175 18.93 0.85 29.53
C HIS A 175 18.03 2.07 29.26
N GLU A 176 17.98 3.04 30.17
CA GLU A 176 17.19 4.26 30.00
C GLU A 176 17.70 5.12 28.83
N ILE A 177 19.02 5.30 28.72
CA ILE A 177 19.66 5.99 27.59
C ILE A 177 19.33 5.27 26.27
N SER A 178 19.46 3.95 26.23
CA SER A 178 19.15 3.16 25.04
C SER A 178 17.69 3.32 24.62
N SER A 179 16.75 3.26 25.57
CA SER A 179 15.33 3.49 25.31
C SER A 179 15.08 4.90 24.73
N LYS A 180 15.65 5.94 25.34
CA LYS A 180 15.48 7.32 24.88
C LYS A 180 16.12 7.57 23.51
N ARG A 181 17.27 6.97 23.21
CA ARG A 181 17.89 7.02 21.88
C ARG A 181 17.03 6.32 20.83
N ASN A 182 16.44 5.17 21.15
CA ASN A 182 15.51 4.50 20.24
C ASN A 182 14.25 5.33 19.99
N ASP A 183 13.71 6.00 21.02
CA ASP A 183 12.60 6.93 20.87
C ASP A 183 12.98 8.13 20.00
N TYR A 184 14.19 8.68 20.18
CA TYR A 184 14.72 9.78 19.36
C TYR A 184 14.83 9.37 17.89
N GLU A 185 15.48 8.25 17.57
CA GLU A 185 15.64 7.80 16.18
C GLU A 185 14.29 7.46 15.53
N ARG A 186 13.36 6.84 16.27
CA ARG A 186 12.00 6.58 15.77
C ARG A 186 11.25 7.87 15.44
N THR A 187 11.33 8.86 16.33
CA THR A 187 10.66 10.16 16.17
C THR A 187 11.28 10.95 15.01
N LYS A 188 12.60 10.90 14.88
CA LYS A 188 13.35 11.52 13.78
C LYS A 188 12.98 10.91 12.44
N ALA A 189 12.97 9.59 12.31
CA ALA A 189 12.58 8.90 11.09
C ALA A 189 11.12 9.20 10.69
N ARG A 190 10.20 9.30 11.67
CA ARG A 190 8.80 9.70 11.41
C ARG A 190 8.73 11.14 10.89
N LEU A 191 9.48 12.07 11.49
CA LEU A 191 9.54 13.46 11.05
C LEU A 191 10.09 13.59 9.62
N GLU A 192 11.18 12.87 9.31
CA GLU A 192 11.75 12.83 7.96
C GLU A 192 10.75 12.29 6.92
N ASN A 193 9.99 11.24 7.27
CA ASN A 193 8.95 10.71 6.38
C ASN A 193 7.81 11.72 6.13
N ILE A 194 7.34 12.41 7.17
CA ILE A 194 6.30 13.43 7.05
C ILE A 194 6.79 14.61 6.20
N ASN A 195 8.02 15.07 6.43
CA ASN A 195 8.62 16.15 5.63
C ASN A 195 8.72 15.74 4.15
N GLY A 196 9.17 14.51 3.86
CA GLY A 196 9.20 14.01 2.48
C GLY A 196 7.82 13.95 1.82
N ARG A 197 6.76 13.62 2.58
CA ARG A 197 5.37 13.67 2.08
C ARG A 197 4.89 15.11 1.83
N LEU A 198 5.24 16.03 2.73
CA LEU A 198 4.93 17.46 2.57
C LEU A 198 5.59 18.05 1.32
N ASP A 199 6.86 17.70 1.08
CA ASP A 199 7.60 18.16 -0.11
C ASP A 199 6.97 17.62 -1.39
N TYR A 200 6.70 16.31 -1.46
CA TYR A 200 6.05 15.68 -2.61
C TYR A 200 4.67 16.28 -2.90
N SER A 201 3.82 16.42 -1.88
CA SER A 201 2.50 17.02 -2.03
C SER A 201 2.58 18.50 -2.42
N GLY A 202 3.59 19.22 -1.93
CA GLY A 202 3.86 20.60 -2.32
C GLY A 202 4.23 20.74 -3.80
N GLU A 203 5.10 19.87 -4.31
CA GLU A 203 5.45 19.80 -5.74
C GLU A 203 4.23 19.45 -6.60
N GLU A 204 3.42 18.49 -6.18
CA GLU A 204 2.19 18.10 -6.87
C GLU A 204 1.19 19.28 -6.95
N ASN A 205 1.00 20.01 -5.84
CA ASN A 205 0.15 21.19 -5.81
C ASN A 205 0.67 22.32 -6.70
N ALA A 206 2.00 22.51 -6.78
CA ALA A 206 2.59 23.49 -7.68
C ALA A 206 2.34 23.14 -9.16
N LEU A 207 2.42 21.86 -9.52
CA LEU A 207 2.07 21.36 -10.86
C LEU A 207 0.59 21.60 -11.18
N TYR A 208 -0.31 21.20 -10.29
CA TYR A 208 -1.75 21.45 -10.49
C TYR A 208 -2.06 22.94 -10.61
N THR A 209 -1.45 23.79 -9.79
CA THR A 209 -1.67 25.25 -9.84
C THR A 209 -1.18 25.85 -11.16
N THR A 210 -0.05 25.35 -11.68
CA THR A 210 0.47 25.75 -12.99
C THR A 210 -0.45 25.32 -14.13
N GLU A 211 -0.94 24.08 -14.12
CA GLU A 211 -1.88 23.58 -15.13
C GLU A 211 -3.24 24.29 -15.06
N ILE A 212 -3.76 24.58 -13.85
CA ILE A 212 -4.97 25.40 -13.66
C ILE A 212 -4.78 26.78 -14.28
N SER A 213 -3.60 27.39 -14.13
CA SER A 213 -3.29 28.72 -14.69
C SER A 213 -3.24 28.68 -16.22
N LYS A 214 -2.58 27.67 -16.81
CA LYS A 214 -2.56 27.46 -18.27
C LYS A 214 -3.96 27.23 -18.83
N ASN A 215 -4.72 26.31 -18.22
CA ASN A 215 -6.09 26.02 -18.61
C ASN A 215 -7.00 27.24 -18.43
N SER A 216 -6.74 28.11 -17.45
CA SER A 216 -7.46 29.40 -17.32
C SER A 216 -7.21 30.33 -18.50
N ALA A 217 -5.96 30.43 -18.95
CA ALA A 217 -5.62 31.21 -20.15
C ALA A 217 -6.27 30.61 -21.41
N THR A 218 -6.23 29.30 -21.58
CA THR A 218 -6.89 28.62 -22.70
C THR A 218 -8.41 28.80 -22.69
N VAL A 219 -9.07 28.71 -21.54
CA VAL A 219 -10.51 28.99 -21.42
C VAL A 219 -10.81 30.43 -21.81
N ALA A 220 -9.99 31.41 -21.38
CA ALA A 220 -10.18 32.81 -21.76
C ALA A 220 -10.05 33.03 -23.27
N GLU A 221 -9.07 32.39 -23.91
CA GLU A 221 -8.87 32.42 -25.37
C GLU A 221 -10.06 31.79 -26.11
N LEU A 222 -10.49 30.60 -25.71
CA LEU A 222 -11.64 29.92 -26.30
C LEU A 222 -12.95 30.69 -26.08
N THR A 223 -13.10 31.35 -24.94
CA THR A 223 -14.28 32.20 -24.66
C THR A 223 -14.29 33.43 -25.56
N ALA A 224 -13.13 34.02 -25.85
CA ALA A 224 -13.02 35.09 -26.82
C ALA A 224 -13.34 34.61 -28.24
N GLN A 225 -12.88 33.40 -28.60
CA GLN A 225 -13.20 32.76 -29.88
C GLN A 225 -14.71 32.47 -30.01
N ASP A 226 -15.34 31.92 -28.97
CA ASP A 226 -16.79 31.67 -28.95
C ASP A 226 -17.57 32.98 -29.14
N ARG A 227 -17.14 34.05 -28.48
CA ARG A 227 -17.77 35.37 -28.63
C ARG A 227 -17.64 35.92 -30.06
N ASP A 228 -16.52 35.71 -30.72
CA ASP A 228 -16.33 36.08 -32.14
C ASP A 228 -17.23 35.24 -33.05
N LEU A 229 -17.26 33.92 -32.86
CA LEU A 229 -18.11 33.02 -33.63
C LEU A 229 -19.60 33.34 -33.45
N ARG A 230 -20.05 33.69 -32.23
CA ARG A 230 -21.42 34.15 -31.96
C ARG A 230 -21.79 35.39 -32.76
N LYS A 231 -20.88 36.36 -32.87
CA LYS A 231 -21.10 37.55 -33.71
C LYS A 231 -21.22 37.17 -35.17
N ARG A 232 -20.28 36.36 -35.67
CA ARG A 232 -20.26 35.90 -37.06
C ARG A 232 -21.50 35.06 -37.41
N PHE A 233 -21.99 34.26 -36.47
CA PHE A 233 -23.23 33.50 -36.62
C PHE A 233 -24.43 34.43 -36.74
N ALA A 234 -24.57 35.39 -35.82
CA ALA A 234 -25.67 36.37 -35.88
C ALA A 234 -25.65 37.21 -37.16
N GLU A 235 -24.46 37.62 -37.63
CA GLU A 235 -24.29 38.32 -38.90
C GLU A 235 -24.69 37.44 -40.09
N ALA A 236 -24.24 36.18 -40.13
CA ALA A 236 -24.56 35.24 -41.21
C ALA A 236 -26.06 34.89 -41.25
N GLU A 237 -26.67 34.69 -40.08
CA GLU A 237 -28.11 34.41 -39.94
C GLU A 237 -28.95 35.61 -40.36
N LEU A 238 -28.56 36.82 -39.96
CA LEU A 238 -29.23 38.06 -40.40
C LEU A 238 -29.15 38.22 -41.93
N ILE A 239 -27.97 38.00 -42.52
CA ILE A 239 -27.80 38.07 -43.99
C ILE A 239 -28.71 37.03 -44.67
N ALA A 240 -28.70 35.78 -44.20
CA ALA A 240 -29.55 34.72 -44.76
C ALA A 240 -31.04 35.08 -44.72
N LEU A 241 -31.54 35.57 -43.57
CA LEU A 241 -32.94 35.98 -43.40
C LEU A 241 -33.30 37.19 -44.25
N THR A 242 -32.41 38.18 -44.37
CA THR A 242 -32.66 39.37 -45.20
C THR A 242 -32.75 39.03 -46.69
N GLU A 243 -31.86 38.18 -47.19
CA GLU A 243 -31.88 37.73 -48.58
C GLU A 243 -33.04 36.76 -48.86
N GLU A 244 -33.43 35.91 -47.90
CA GLU A 244 -34.65 35.09 -47.99
C GLU A 244 -35.90 35.96 -48.10
N LYS A 245 -36.04 36.97 -47.22
CA LYS A 245 -37.16 37.91 -47.28
C LYS A 245 -37.21 38.64 -48.61
N LYS A 246 -36.06 39.14 -49.09
CA LYS A 246 -35.94 39.81 -50.39
C LYS A 246 -36.32 38.89 -51.55
N LYS A 247 -35.94 37.61 -51.48
CA LYS A 247 -36.31 36.60 -52.48
C LYS A 247 -37.82 36.38 -52.50
N LEU A 248 -38.46 36.27 -51.34
CA LEU A 248 -39.91 36.12 -51.23
C LEU A 248 -40.66 37.34 -51.78
N THR A 249 -40.24 38.56 -51.41
CA THR A 249 -40.86 39.78 -51.95
C THR A 249 -40.73 39.87 -53.46
N LEU A 250 -39.56 39.52 -54.01
CA LEU A 250 -39.38 39.49 -55.47
C LEU A 250 -40.24 38.42 -56.14
N GLN A 251 -40.45 37.26 -55.50
CA GLN A 251 -41.33 36.21 -56.02
C GLN A 251 -42.80 36.66 -56.05
N GLU A 252 -43.28 37.35 -55.02
CA GLU A 252 -44.62 37.95 -54.98
C GLU A 252 -44.78 39.02 -56.08
N GLU A 253 -43.77 39.89 -56.25
CA GLU A 253 -43.76 40.88 -57.32
C GLU A 253 -43.73 40.25 -58.72
N ILE A 254 -43.00 39.15 -58.92
CA ILE A 254 -42.99 38.41 -60.19
C ILE A 254 -44.38 37.84 -60.48
N GLU A 255 -45.05 37.26 -59.48
CA GLU A 255 -46.38 36.67 -59.67
C GLU A 255 -47.43 37.72 -60.01
N THR A 256 -47.41 38.86 -59.32
CA THR A 256 -48.29 39.99 -59.63
C THR A 256 -48.05 40.54 -61.04
N GLN A 257 -46.79 40.68 -61.46
CA GLN A 257 -46.44 41.12 -62.81
C GLN A 257 -46.75 40.09 -63.89
N LYS A 258 -46.67 38.78 -63.60
CA LYS A 258 -47.10 37.72 -64.52
C LYS A 258 -48.60 37.75 -64.76
N ASN A 259 -49.39 38.01 -63.72
CA ASN A 259 -50.83 38.21 -63.86
C ASN A 259 -51.13 39.46 -64.69
N GLU A 260 -50.42 40.57 -64.46
CA GLU A 260 -50.55 41.78 -65.30
C GLU A 260 -50.16 41.51 -66.76
N GLU A 261 -49.07 40.77 -67.01
CA GLU A 261 -48.65 40.36 -68.36
C GLU A 261 -49.76 39.55 -69.05
N PHE A 262 -50.36 38.60 -68.33
CA PHE A 262 -51.46 37.78 -68.83
C PHE A 262 -52.69 38.63 -69.20
N GLU A 263 -53.08 39.58 -68.36
CA GLU A 263 -54.23 40.47 -68.59
C GLU A 263 -54.00 41.40 -69.80
N ILE A 264 -52.81 42.01 -69.90
CA ILE A 264 -52.45 42.85 -71.04
C ILE A 264 -52.44 42.04 -72.33
N ARG A 265 -51.83 40.85 -72.31
CA ARG A 265 -51.80 39.95 -73.47
C ARG A 265 -53.20 39.56 -73.91
N THR A 266 -54.06 39.18 -72.97
CA THR A 266 -55.46 38.83 -73.26
C THR A 266 -56.24 40.01 -73.83
N THR A 267 -55.96 41.22 -73.34
CA THR A 267 -56.55 42.46 -73.85
C THR A 267 -56.11 42.75 -75.27
N ILE A 268 -54.81 42.62 -75.58
CA ILE A 268 -54.26 42.76 -76.93
C ILE A 268 -54.97 41.80 -77.89
N GLU A 269 -55.07 40.52 -77.54
CA GLU A 269 -55.74 39.52 -78.39
C GLU A 269 -57.22 39.87 -78.63
N ARG A 270 -57.95 40.31 -77.60
CA ARG A 270 -59.34 40.76 -77.75
C ARG A 270 -59.46 41.96 -78.70
N ARG A 271 -58.55 42.94 -78.58
CA ARG A 271 -58.53 44.15 -79.44
C ARG A 271 -58.15 43.80 -80.88
N ARG A 272 -57.17 42.92 -81.07
CA ARG A 272 -56.77 42.38 -82.38
C ARG A 272 -57.92 41.65 -83.06
N SER A 273 -58.61 40.74 -82.37
CA SER A 273 -59.76 40.04 -82.96
C SER A 273 -60.88 41.01 -83.35
N ARG A 274 -61.13 42.08 -82.56
CA ARG A 274 -62.11 43.11 -82.92
C ARG A 274 -61.65 43.92 -84.14
N MET A 275 -60.38 44.27 -84.20
CA MET A 275 -59.80 44.99 -85.33
C MET A 275 -59.85 44.15 -86.61
N GLU A 276 -59.48 42.87 -86.55
CA GLU A 276 -59.55 41.93 -87.69
C GLU A 276 -60.99 41.76 -88.18
N PHE A 277 -61.96 41.66 -87.26
CA PHE A 277 -63.37 41.64 -87.61
C PHE A 277 -63.79 42.93 -88.36
N LEU A 278 -63.41 44.12 -87.86
CA LEU A 278 -63.70 45.38 -88.53
C LEU A 278 -62.99 45.52 -89.89
N LYS A 279 -61.73 45.09 -90.00
CA LYS A 279 -60.99 45.04 -91.27
C LYS A 279 -61.69 44.15 -92.28
N GLY A 280 -62.12 42.96 -91.87
CA GLY A 280 -62.89 42.04 -92.71
C GLY A 280 -64.20 42.65 -93.23
N LEU A 281 -64.93 43.41 -92.39
CA LEU A 281 -66.14 44.12 -92.80
C LEU A 281 -65.87 45.25 -93.81
N VAL A 282 -64.72 45.93 -93.69
CA VAL A 282 -64.32 46.99 -94.63
C VAL A 282 -63.91 46.38 -95.98
N GLU A 283 -63.10 45.31 -95.96
CA GLU A 283 -62.63 44.61 -97.17
C GLU A 283 -63.76 43.90 -97.92
N SER A 284 -64.76 43.35 -97.21
CA SER A 284 -65.93 42.73 -97.84
C SER A 284 -66.91 43.77 -98.42
N HIS A 285 -66.66 45.07 -98.19
CA HIS A 285 -67.56 46.19 -98.48
C HIS A 285 -68.99 45.89 -98.02
N GLU A 286 -69.15 45.35 -96.81
CA GLU A 286 -70.46 44.98 -96.28
C GLU A 286 -71.37 46.20 -96.15
N GLY A 287 -72.60 46.12 -96.68
CA GLY A 287 -73.54 47.24 -96.79
C GLY A 287 -73.53 47.98 -98.14
N PHE A 288 -72.55 47.73 -99.02
CA PHE A 288 -72.54 48.30 -100.38
C PHE A 288 -73.29 47.40 -101.38
N SER A 289 -73.91 48.00 -102.40
CA SER A 289 -74.55 47.27 -103.50
C SER A 289 -73.53 46.47 -104.32
N GLU A 290 -73.95 45.38 -104.96
CA GLU A 290 -73.08 44.54 -105.81
C GLU A 290 -72.33 45.37 -106.88
N GLY A 291 -72.99 46.41 -107.42
CA GLY A 291 -72.37 47.34 -108.37
C GLY A 291 -71.33 48.25 -107.75
N ALA A 292 -71.58 48.78 -106.54
CA ALA A 292 -70.57 49.58 -105.86
C ALA A 292 -69.34 48.73 -105.51
N LYS A 293 -69.54 47.50 -105.02
CA LYS A 293 -68.44 46.56 -104.74
C LYS A 293 -67.60 46.25 -105.97
N TYR A 294 -68.26 45.97 -107.10
CA TYR A 294 -67.56 45.66 -108.35
C TYR A 294 -66.71 46.82 -108.85
N LEU A 295 -67.20 48.05 -108.73
CA LEU A 295 -66.46 49.25 -109.14
C LEU A 295 -65.27 49.53 -108.24
N ILE A 296 -65.43 49.44 -106.91
CA ILE A 296 -64.33 49.65 -105.96
C ILE A 296 -63.22 48.60 -106.16
N ALA A 297 -63.58 47.37 -106.53
CA ALA A 297 -62.63 46.29 -106.79
C ALA A 297 -62.03 46.29 -108.21
N ASN A 298 -62.46 47.18 -109.11
CA ASN A 298 -61.99 47.20 -110.50
C ASN A 298 -60.84 48.20 -110.66
N ASP A 299 -59.62 47.70 -110.82
CA ASP A 299 -58.40 48.54 -110.88
C ASP A 299 -58.43 49.61 -111.99
N ASP A 300 -59.02 49.32 -113.16
CA ASP A 300 -59.06 50.24 -114.31
C ASP A 300 -59.94 51.48 -114.06
N TRP A 301 -61.00 51.33 -113.24
CA TRP A 301 -61.89 52.43 -112.88
C TRP A 301 -61.59 53.01 -111.50
N ASN A 302 -60.92 52.27 -110.62
CA ASN A 302 -60.62 52.69 -109.26
C ASN A 302 -59.83 54.00 -109.18
N GLU A 303 -59.06 54.37 -110.21
CA GLU A 303 -58.40 55.70 -110.27
C GLU A 303 -59.39 56.88 -110.24
N ALA A 304 -60.64 56.68 -110.66
CA ALA A 304 -61.71 57.67 -110.62
C ALA A 304 -62.46 57.70 -109.27
N LEU A 305 -62.24 56.72 -108.40
CA LEU A 305 -62.82 56.66 -107.06
C LEU A 305 -62.08 57.60 -106.11
N GLU A 306 -62.77 58.59 -105.58
CA GLU A 306 -62.21 59.44 -104.52
C GLU A 306 -62.36 58.79 -103.14
N SER A 307 -63.59 58.42 -102.79
CA SER A 307 -63.95 57.75 -101.53
C SER A 307 -65.41 57.29 -101.59
N THR A 308 -65.93 56.74 -100.49
CA THR A 308 -67.37 56.58 -100.26
C THR A 308 -67.85 57.60 -99.24
N VAL A 309 -69.14 57.92 -99.20
CA VAL A 309 -69.67 58.90 -98.22
C VAL A 309 -69.42 58.42 -96.78
N ALA A 310 -69.60 57.13 -96.50
CA ALA A 310 -69.34 56.54 -95.19
C ALA A 310 -67.86 56.61 -94.75
N ASP A 311 -66.93 56.56 -95.70
CA ASP A 311 -65.49 56.68 -95.43
C ASP A 311 -65.01 58.13 -95.39
N ALA A 312 -65.66 59.04 -96.12
CA ALA A 312 -65.29 60.46 -96.18
C ALA A 312 -65.67 61.22 -94.91
N PHE A 313 -66.66 60.73 -94.16
CA PHE A 313 -67.20 61.35 -92.97
C PHE A 313 -66.82 60.59 -91.69
N SER A 314 -66.49 61.34 -90.65
CA SER A 314 -66.17 60.82 -89.31
C SER A 314 -66.86 61.65 -88.24
N THR A 315 -67.22 61.04 -87.11
CA THR A 315 -67.84 61.74 -85.98
C THR A 315 -67.52 61.02 -84.67
N GLU A 316 -67.77 61.68 -83.55
CA GLU A 316 -67.61 61.09 -82.22
C GLU A 316 -68.55 59.89 -82.04
N ALA A 317 -68.11 58.87 -81.29
CA ALA A 317 -68.83 57.60 -81.15
C ALA A 317 -70.29 57.77 -80.69
N LYS A 318 -70.57 58.75 -79.81
CA LYS A 318 -71.92 59.05 -79.31
C LYS A 318 -72.91 59.54 -80.37
N TYR A 319 -72.44 60.06 -81.51
CA TYR A 319 -73.30 60.59 -82.58
C TYR A 319 -73.34 59.72 -83.82
N ARG A 320 -72.53 58.65 -83.86
CA ARG A 320 -72.35 57.81 -85.04
C ARG A 320 -73.67 57.22 -85.54
N VAL A 321 -74.46 56.70 -84.62
CA VAL A 321 -75.78 56.11 -84.92
C VAL A 321 -76.72 57.15 -85.53
N ALA A 322 -76.76 58.35 -84.95
CA ALA A 322 -77.58 59.46 -85.46
C ALA A 322 -77.14 59.90 -86.87
N ILE A 323 -75.84 60.06 -87.11
CA ILE A 323 -75.34 60.47 -88.43
C ILE A 323 -75.54 59.37 -89.47
N GLU A 324 -75.34 58.11 -89.09
CA GLU A 324 -75.58 56.98 -89.99
C GLU A 324 -77.07 56.89 -90.38
N ALA A 325 -77.98 57.07 -89.42
CA ALA A 325 -79.41 57.15 -89.70
C ALA A 325 -79.79 58.38 -90.57
N ALA A 326 -79.11 59.52 -90.39
CA ALA A 326 -79.30 60.71 -91.19
C ALA A 326 -78.90 60.50 -92.66
N LEU A 327 -77.77 59.83 -92.90
CA LEU A 327 -77.27 59.54 -94.24
C LEU A 327 -78.06 58.39 -94.90
N GLY A 328 -78.42 57.36 -94.14
CA GLY A 328 -79.07 56.16 -94.65
C GLY A 328 -78.30 55.55 -95.83
N ASP A 329 -79.00 55.20 -96.90
CA ASP A 329 -78.42 54.60 -98.12
C ASP A 329 -77.36 55.51 -98.78
N VAL A 330 -77.40 56.83 -98.53
CA VAL A 330 -76.42 57.78 -99.08
C VAL A 330 -75.03 57.49 -98.55
N ALA A 331 -74.90 56.92 -97.36
CA ALA A 331 -73.62 56.50 -96.80
C ALA A 331 -72.85 55.54 -97.75
N SER A 332 -73.56 54.73 -98.54
CA SER A 332 -72.95 53.78 -99.47
C SER A 332 -72.63 54.38 -100.86
N TYR A 333 -72.84 55.68 -101.06
CA TYR A 333 -72.64 56.30 -102.38
C TYR A 333 -71.16 56.51 -102.66
N ILE A 334 -70.79 56.38 -103.93
CA ILE A 334 -69.42 56.52 -104.41
C ILE A 334 -69.14 57.99 -104.76
N ILE A 335 -68.07 58.56 -104.23
CA ILE A 335 -67.65 59.93 -104.51
C ILE A 335 -66.66 59.90 -105.68
N VAL A 336 -66.90 60.75 -106.68
CA VAL A 336 -66.02 60.98 -107.84
C VAL A 336 -65.83 62.48 -108.06
N ASN A 337 -64.80 62.88 -108.79
CA ASN A 337 -64.56 64.30 -109.06
C ASN A 337 -65.54 64.86 -110.11
N THR A 338 -65.65 64.19 -111.26
CA THR A 338 -66.39 64.68 -112.43
C THR A 338 -67.58 63.80 -112.81
N ILE A 339 -68.51 64.33 -113.61
CA ILE A 339 -69.61 63.54 -114.17
C ILE A 339 -69.09 62.48 -115.15
N ASP A 340 -68.01 62.77 -115.88
CA ASP A 340 -67.39 61.83 -116.82
C ASP A 340 -66.88 60.58 -116.10
N ASP A 341 -66.31 60.74 -114.91
CA ASP A 341 -65.86 59.64 -114.05
C ASP A 341 -67.01 58.70 -113.64
N ALA A 342 -68.14 59.28 -113.23
CA ALA A 342 -69.36 58.53 -112.93
C ALA A 342 -69.91 57.81 -114.17
N HIS A 343 -69.92 58.47 -115.34
CA HIS A 343 -70.36 57.86 -116.59
C HIS A 343 -69.51 56.65 -116.98
N ARG A 344 -68.18 56.76 -116.87
CA ARG A 344 -67.26 55.62 -117.08
C ARG A 344 -67.61 54.44 -116.16
N GLY A 345 -67.93 54.72 -114.90
CA GLY A 345 -68.34 53.68 -113.94
C GLY A 345 -69.67 53.03 -114.29
N VAL A 346 -70.66 53.82 -114.71
CA VAL A 346 -71.95 53.32 -115.19
C VAL A 346 -71.79 52.44 -116.44
N GLU A 347 -70.94 52.84 -117.38
CA GLU A 347 -70.68 52.07 -118.61
C GLU A 347 -69.96 50.76 -118.32
N LEU A 348 -69.01 50.77 -117.38
CA LEU A 348 -68.34 49.57 -116.89
C LEU A 348 -69.32 48.59 -116.20
N LEU A 349 -70.23 49.10 -115.37
CA LEU A 349 -71.28 48.27 -114.75
C LEU A 349 -72.23 47.66 -115.77
N LYS A 350 -72.62 48.43 -116.80
CA LYS A 350 -73.51 47.97 -117.88
C LYS A 350 -72.85 46.91 -118.75
N SER A 351 -71.62 47.14 -119.18
CA SER A 351 -70.85 46.21 -120.01
C SER A 351 -70.53 44.90 -119.28
N SER A 352 -70.34 44.97 -117.97
CA SER A 352 -70.01 43.80 -117.13
C SER A 352 -71.23 43.12 -116.50
N ASN A 353 -72.42 43.71 -116.63
CA ASN A 353 -73.69 43.30 -115.99
C ASN A 353 -73.58 43.09 -114.47
N LYS A 354 -72.92 44.02 -113.77
CA LYS A 354 -72.58 43.92 -112.34
C LYS A 354 -73.46 44.76 -111.43
N GLY A 355 -74.72 44.99 -111.83
CA GLY A 355 -75.70 45.69 -111.00
C GLY A 355 -75.64 47.21 -111.12
N ARG A 356 -75.95 47.91 -110.01
CA ARG A 356 -76.14 49.38 -109.97
C ARG A 356 -75.32 50.00 -108.83
N ALA A 357 -74.80 51.19 -109.08
CA ALA A 357 -74.17 52.05 -108.08
C ALA A 357 -74.70 53.47 -108.20
N THR A 358 -74.61 54.23 -107.11
CA THR A 358 -74.98 55.65 -107.07
C THR A 358 -73.72 56.46 -106.80
N PHE A 359 -73.56 57.55 -107.55
CA PHE A 359 -72.39 58.41 -107.50
C PHE A 359 -72.75 59.81 -106.99
N VAL A 360 -71.79 60.44 -106.33
CA VAL A 360 -71.81 61.87 -106.02
C VAL A 360 -70.61 62.52 -106.68
N CYS A 361 -70.86 63.45 -107.60
CA CYS A 361 -69.82 64.17 -108.33
C CYS A 361 -69.50 65.49 -107.64
N LEU A 362 -68.28 65.64 -107.13
CA LEU A 362 -67.88 66.82 -106.34
C LEU A 362 -67.98 68.13 -107.13
N GLU A 363 -67.61 68.13 -108.43
CA GLU A 363 -67.69 69.32 -109.29
C GLU A 363 -69.12 69.87 -109.44
N SER A 364 -70.12 69.00 -109.32
CA SER A 364 -71.53 69.33 -109.58
C SER A 364 -72.33 69.62 -108.30
N LEU A 365 -71.68 69.66 -107.14
CA LEU A 365 -72.37 69.93 -105.88
C LEU A 365 -72.82 71.40 -105.82
N PRO A 366 -74.08 71.66 -105.45
CA PRO A 366 -74.55 73.01 -105.27
C PRO A 366 -73.89 73.64 -104.04
N HIS A 367 -73.65 74.95 -104.10
CA HIS A 367 -73.33 75.71 -102.90
C HIS A 367 -74.59 75.79 -102.03
N VAL A 368 -74.51 75.24 -100.81
CA VAL A 368 -75.56 75.37 -99.80
C VAL A 368 -75.22 76.56 -98.90
N PRO A 369 -76.03 77.62 -98.86
CA PRO A 369 -75.82 78.74 -97.95
C PRO A 369 -75.88 78.26 -96.49
N ASP A 370 -75.00 78.81 -95.64
CA ASP A 370 -75.02 78.55 -94.19
C ASP A 370 -76.11 79.38 -93.48
N ASP A 371 -77.35 79.28 -93.98
CA ASP A 371 -78.54 79.92 -93.41
C ASP A 371 -79.09 79.04 -92.27
N LYS A 372 -78.26 78.78 -91.25
CA LYS A 372 -78.69 78.05 -90.06
C LYS A 372 -79.70 78.87 -89.27
N LEU A 373 -80.84 78.26 -88.98
CA LEU A 373 -81.78 78.82 -88.01
C LEU A 373 -81.19 78.70 -86.60
N ASP A 374 -81.21 79.77 -85.83
CA ASP A 374 -80.80 79.72 -84.42
C ASP A 374 -81.93 79.09 -83.58
N ILE A 375 -81.98 77.76 -83.56
CA ILE A 375 -83.03 76.97 -82.90
C ILE A 375 -82.51 76.55 -81.53
N ILE A 376 -82.90 77.30 -80.51
CA ILE A 376 -82.59 77.01 -79.11
C ILE A 376 -83.85 76.46 -78.43
N GLU A 377 -84.12 75.16 -78.61
CA GLU A 377 -85.21 74.44 -77.94
C GLU A 377 -84.67 73.29 -77.09
N SER A 378 -85.38 72.94 -76.01
CA SER A 378 -85.02 71.81 -75.14
C SER A 378 -85.01 70.50 -75.94
N GLY A 379 -83.95 69.70 -75.78
CA GLY A 379 -83.77 68.42 -76.47
C GLY A 379 -83.09 68.53 -77.85
N VAL A 380 -82.69 69.73 -78.29
CA VAL A 380 -81.81 69.91 -79.46
C VAL A 380 -80.36 69.70 -79.05
N VAL A 381 -79.65 68.81 -79.77
CA VAL A 381 -78.24 68.47 -79.47
C VAL A 381 -77.29 69.32 -80.32
N ALA A 382 -77.38 69.21 -81.64
CA ALA A 382 -76.51 69.92 -82.58
C ALA A 382 -77.01 69.79 -84.03
N TRP A 383 -76.51 70.66 -84.91
CA TRP A 383 -76.63 70.44 -86.36
C TRP A 383 -75.73 69.28 -86.80
N ALA A 384 -76.24 68.42 -87.69
CA ALA A 384 -75.52 67.23 -88.14
C ALA A 384 -74.22 67.57 -88.87
N ASN A 385 -74.18 68.66 -89.66
CA ASN A 385 -72.97 69.08 -90.36
C ASN A 385 -71.89 69.67 -89.41
N ASP A 386 -72.25 70.16 -88.23
CA ASP A 386 -71.27 70.71 -87.28
C ASP A 386 -70.51 69.62 -86.51
N ILE A 387 -71.11 68.44 -86.38
CA ILE A 387 -70.51 67.32 -85.64
C ILE A 387 -69.82 66.29 -86.55
N VAL A 388 -70.02 66.38 -87.86
CA VAL A 388 -69.36 65.54 -88.85
C VAL A 388 -68.07 66.20 -89.31
N LYS A 389 -66.97 65.48 -89.17
CA LYS A 389 -65.63 65.86 -89.62
C LYS A 389 -65.34 65.18 -90.96
N CYS A 390 -64.77 65.93 -91.89
CA CYS A 390 -64.33 65.44 -93.19
C CYS A 390 -63.10 66.24 -93.66
N ASP A 391 -62.43 65.76 -94.70
CA ASP A 391 -61.42 66.56 -95.42
C ASP A 391 -62.10 67.78 -96.09
N GLY A 392 -61.39 68.90 -96.22
CA GLY A 392 -61.93 70.15 -96.73
C GLY A 392 -62.48 70.05 -98.16
N LYS A 393 -61.95 69.12 -98.97
CA LYS A 393 -62.51 68.81 -100.31
C LYS A 393 -63.93 68.24 -100.27
N TYR A 394 -64.36 67.71 -99.12
CA TYR A 394 -65.70 67.17 -98.89
C TYR A 394 -66.62 68.09 -98.08
N ASP A 395 -66.19 69.32 -97.74
CA ASP A 395 -67.03 70.27 -96.96
C ASP A 395 -68.37 70.55 -97.66
N SER A 396 -68.34 70.85 -98.97
CA SER A 396 -69.55 71.06 -99.77
C SER A 396 -70.44 69.82 -99.81
N LEU A 397 -69.85 68.62 -99.77
CA LEU A 397 -70.58 67.35 -99.74
C LEU A 397 -71.26 67.15 -98.39
N ARG A 398 -70.55 67.40 -97.28
CA ARG A 398 -71.09 67.34 -95.92
C ARG A 398 -72.28 68.29 -95.78
N ASP A 399 -72.09 69.54 -96.17
CA ASP A 399 -73.11 70.57 -96.02
C ASP A 399 -74.30 70.29 -96.93
N PHE A 400 -74.09 69.77 -98.13
CA PHE A 400 -75.18 69.35 -99.01
C PHE A 400 -75.99 68.17 -98.47
N LEU A 401 -75.33 67.11 -98.03
CA LEU A 401 -76.02 65.89 -97.59
C LEU A 401 -76.72 66.05 -96.23
N LEU A 402 -76.12 66.84 -95.34
CA LEU A 402 -76.61 67.04 -93.97
C LEU A 402 -77.32 68.39 -93.78
N ALA A 403 -77.53 69.16 -94.85
CA ALA A 403 -78.30 70.41 -94.84
C ALA A 403 -79.66 70.20 -94.17
N GLY A 404 -80.01 71.13 -93.27
CA GLY A 404 -81.31 71.10 -92.58
C GLY A 404 -81.52 69.89 -91.68
N THR A 405 -80.46 69.13 -91.35
CA THR A 405 -80.54 67.96 -90.47
C THR A 405 -80.09 68.30 -89.06
N MET A 406 -81.00 68.17 -88.10
CA MET A 406 -80.80 68.46 -86.68
C MET A 406 -80.77 67.17 -85.87
N ILE A 407 -79.86 67.08 -84.91
CA ILE A 407 -79.78 65.97 -83.96
C ILE A 407 -80.50 66.36 -82.69
N VAL A 408 -81.33 65.46 -82.18
CA VAL A 408 -82.16 65.67 -80.99
C VAL A 408 -82.06 64.48 -80.04
N GLU A 409 -82.51 64.67 -78.80
CA GLU A 409 -82.46 63.61 -77.78
C GLU A 409 -83.52 62.52 -78.02
N ASP A 410 -84.74 62.88 -78.42
CA ASP A 410 -85.87 61.95 -78.55
C ASP A 410 -86.81 62.26 -79.72
N VAL A 411 -87.64 61.27 -80.10
CA VAL A 411 -88.59 61.36 -81.22
C VAL A 411 -89.63 62.44 -80.99
N GLN A 412 -90.02 62.68 -79.74
CA GLN A 412 -91.06 63.67 -79.42
C GLN A 412 -90.57 65.08 -79.73
N THR A 413 -89.31 65.36 -79.41
CA THR A 413 -88.60 66.59 -79.74
C THR A 413 -88.43 66.72 -81.25
N ALA A 414 -88.01 65.65 -81.93
CA ALA A 414 -87.92 65.61 -83.40
C ALA A 414 -89.26 65.99 -84.05
N ALA A 415 -90.36 65.36 -83.63
CA ALA A 415 -91.69 65.58 -84.17
C ALA A 415 -92.21 67.01 -83.92
N ASN A 416 -91.90 67.60 -82.77
CA ASN A 416 -92.27 68.98 -82.45
C ASN A 416 -91.54 69.99 -83.34
N LEU A 417 -90.24 69.79 -83.57
CA LEU A 417 -89.40 70.70 -84.35
C LEU A 417 -89.79 70.69 -85.83
N VAL A 418 -89.96 69.51 -86.44
CA VAL A 418 -90.31 69.43 -87.86
C VAL A 418 -91.72 69.96 -88.17
N ARG A 419 -92.63 70.01 -87.18
CA ARG A 419 -93.94 70.67 -87.30
C ARG A 419 -93.83 72.20 -87.34
N LYS A 420 -92.89 72.77 -86.56
CA LYS A 420 -92.62 74.22 -86.54
C LYS A 420 -91.81 74.66 -87.75
N TYR A 421 -90.83 73.85 -88.14
CA TYR A 421 -89.90 74.11 -89.22
C TYR A 421 -89.97 72.96 -90.23
N PHE A 422 -90.89 73.10 -91.18
CA PHE A 422 -91.19 72.06 -92.17
C PHE A 422 -89.98 71.62 -93.03
N SER A 423 -88.98 72.50 -93.18
CA SER A 423 -87.75 72.22 -93.93
C SER A 423 -86.73 71.36 -93.19
N LEU A 424 -86.92 71.09 -91.89
CA LEU A 424 -85.98 70.31 -91.09
C LEU A 424 -86.19 68.80 -91.21
N LYS A 425 -85.07 68.09 -91.10
CA LYS A 425 -85.00 66.67 -90.77
C LYS A 425 -84.42 66.58 -89.36
N CYS A 426 -85.03 65.80 -88.49
CA CYS A 426 -84.55 65.59 -87.13
C CYS A 426 -84.17 64.13 -86.94
N VAL A 427 -83.03 63.85 -86.31
CA VAL A 427 -82.57 62.49 -86.00
C VAL A 427 -82.27 62.36 -84.52
N THR A 428 -82.76 61.30 -83.88
CA THR A 428 -82.46 61.02 -82.47
C THR A 428 -81.06 60.42 -82.33
N LEU A 429 -80.48 60.49 -81.13
CA LEU A 429 -79.21 59.82 -80.83
C LEU A 429 -79.25 58.30 -81.07
N ASP A 430 -80.43 57.69 -80.94
CA ASP A 430 -80.69 56.27 -81.19
C ASP A 430 -80.97 55.95 -82.67
N GLY A 431 -80.97 56.96 -83.56
CA GLY A 431 -81.04 56.78 -85.01
C GLY A 431 -82.46 56.84 -85.60
N GLU A 432 -83.43 57.39 -84.89
CA GLU A 432 -84.79 57.58 -85.42
C GLU A 432 -84.85 58.89 -86.21
N LEU A 433 -85.22 58.82 -87.49
CA LEU A 433 -85.30 59.96 -88.40
C LEU A 433 -86.74 60.41 -88.59
N VAL A 434 -87.00 61.69 -88.38
CA VAL A 434 -88.30 62.36 -88.57
C VAL A 434 -88.14 63.53 -89.53
N THR A 435 -88.99 63.65 -90.54
CA THR A 435 -88.97 64.78 -91.48
C THR A 435 -90.26 65.60 -91.43
N GLY A 436 -90.20 66.89 -91.82
CA GLY A 436 -91.40 67.75 -91.91
C GLY A 436 -92.47 67.23 -92.87
N SER A 437 -92.07 66.46 -93.89
CA SER A 437 -92.97 65.76 -94.80
C SER A 437 -93.73 64.58 -94.18
N GLY A 438 -93.51 64.28 -92.89
CA GLY A 438 -94.21 63.24 -92.15
C GLY A 438 -93.61 61.84 -92.31
N ILE A 439 -92.38 61.72 -92.80
CA ILE A 439 -91.66 60.44 -92.84
C ILE A 439 -91.04 60.20 -91.48
N LEU A 440 -91.36 59.04 -90.88
CA LEU A 440 -90.74 58.53 -89.66
C LEU A 440 -90.06 57.20 -89.99
N ARG A 441 -88.75 57.12 -89.77
CA ARG A 441 -87.94 55.91 -89.91
C ARG A 441 -87.32 55.60 -88.55
N GLY A 442 -87.53 54.40 -88.05
CA GLY A 442 -86.97 53.93 -86.78
C GLY A 442 -86.97 52.40 -86.71
N GLY A 443 -86.26 51.85 -85.73
CA GLY A 443 -86.10 50.41 -85.52
C GLY A 443 -84.90 50.11 -84.62
N SER A 444 -84.70 48.84 -84.27
CA SER A 444 -83.51 48.41 -83.52
C SER A 444 -82.36 48.12 -84.48
N ILE A 445 -81.23 48.82 -84.31
CA ILE A 445 -79.98 48.47 -84.99
C ILE A 445 -79.44 47.20 -84.33
N GLN A 446 -79.21 46.13 -85.10
CA GLN A 446 -78.56 44.94 -84.57
C GLN A 446 -77.08 45.29 -84.32
N ALA A 447 -76.63 45.09 -83.08
CA ALA A 447 -75.28 45.47 -82.63
C ALA A 447 -74.13 44.82 -83.44
N GLU A 448 -74.44 43.81 -84.26
CA GLU A 448 -73.49 43.06 -85.09
C GLU A 448 -73.25 43.67 -86.48
N ASP A 449 -74.12 44.57 -86.99
CA ASP A 449 -73.97 45.17 -88.33
C ASP A 449 -72.86 46.23 -88.40
N GLY A 450 -72.31 46.62 -87.24
CA GLY A 450 -71.05 47.34 -87.13
C GLY A 450 -70.98 48.64 -87.93
N GLY A 451 -72.12 49.33 -88.14
CA GLY A 451 -72.31 50.67 -88.71
C GLY A 451 -71.35 51.13 -89.82
N MET A 452 -71.84 51.49 -91.01
CA MET A 452 -70.96 51.85 -92.15
C MET A 452 -70.02 53.04 -91.86
N LEU A 453 -70.43 53.95 -90.97
CA LEU A 453 -69.69 55.17 -90.67
C LEU A 453 -68.52 54.97 -89.69
N GLY A 454 -67.32 55.46 -90.04
CA GLY A 454 -66.19 55.56 -89.13
C GLY A 454 -65.53 54.22 -88.74
N LYS A 455 -65.68 53.18 -89.55
CA LYS A 455 -64.98 51.89 -89.39
C LYS A 455 -63.45 52.05 -89.52
N LYS A 456 -62.99 52.82 -90.52
CA LYS A 456 -61.56 53.14 -90.71
C LYS A 456 -60.96 53.86 -89.50
N THR A 457 -61.66 54.86 -88.95
CA THR A 457 -61.23 55.56 -87.74
C THR A 457 -61.17 54.63 -86.51
N GLN A 458 -62.14 53.71 -86.35
CA GLN A 458 -62.09 52.72 -85.27
C GLN A 458 -60.93 51.74 -85.41
N ILE A 459 -60.59 51.34 -86.65
CA ILE A 459 -59.41 50.50 -86.91
C ILE A 459 -58.14 51.26 -86.51
N GLU A 460 -57.98 52.52 -86.91
CA GLU A 460 -56.83 53.35 -86.55
C GLU A 460 -56.70 53.57 -85.02
N GLU A 461 -57.82 53.76 -84.33
CA GLU A 461 -57.86 53.87 -82.86
C GLU A 461 -57.42 52.55 -82.19
N LEU A 462 -57.95 51.42 -82.65
CA LEU A 462 -57.56 50.09 -82.16
C LEU A 462 -56.10 49.77 -82.46
N GLU A 463 -55.57 50.15 -83.63
CA GLU A 463 -54.15 49.98 -83.97
C GLU A 463 -53.24 50.74 -83.01
N LYS A 464 -53.59 52.00 -82.69
CA LYS A 464 -52.86 52.80 -81.70
C LYS A 464 -52.96 52.21 -80.29
N GLU A 465 -54.13 51.74 -79.87
CA GLU A 465 -54.32 51.06 -78.58
C GLU A 465 -53.48 49.78 -78.49
N ILE A 466 -53.50 48.95 -79.53
CA ILE A 466 -52.73 47.70 -79.60
C ILE A 466 -51.22 48.00 -79.52
N ALA A 467 -50.73 48.96 -80.32
CA ALA A 467 -49.31 49.34 -80.29
C ALA A 467 -48.86 49.82 -78.90
N SER A 468 -49.68 50.65 -78.23
CA SER A 468 -49.40 51.11 -76.86
C SER A 468 -49.39 49.95 -75.85
N LEU A 469 -50.32 49.01 -75.96
CA LEU A 469 -50.35 47.82 -75.09
C LEU A 469 -49.16 46.88 -75.36
N GLU A 470 -48.73 46.74 -76.60
CA GLU A 470 -47.54 45.95 -76.98
C GLU A 470 -46.24 46.56 -76.40
N GLU A 471 -46.08 47.87 -76.45
CA GLU A 471 -44.95 48.56 -75.80
C GLU A 471 -44.94 48.33 -74.28
N ARG A 472 -46.11 48.43 -73.64
CA ARG A 472 -46.26 48.14 -72.21
C ARG A 472 -45.95 46.68 -71.89
N LEU A 473 -46.41 45.75 -72.72
CA LEU A 473 -46.13 44.31 -72.57
C LEU A 473 -44.63 44.03 -72.65
N GLU A 474 -43.94 44.61 -73.62
CA GLU A 474 -42.49 44.44 -73.80
C GLU A 474 -41.70 45.03 -72.62
N SER A 475 -42.10 46.22 -72.13
CA SER A 475 -41.52 46.81 -70.91
C SER A 475 -41.71 45.90 -69.70
N LEU A 476 -42.91 45.35 -69.52
CA LEU A 476 -43.24 44.45 -68.41
C LEU A 476 -42.44 43.15 -68.48
N ARG A 477 -42.27 42.57 -69.67
CA ARG A 477 -41.44 41.38 -69.89
C ARG A 477 -39.97 41.61 -69.54
N LYS A 478 -39.41 42.78 -69.88
CA LYS A 478 -38.04 43.15 -69.49
C LYS A 478 -37.90 43.24 -67.96
N MET A 479 -38.85 43.89 -67.28
CA MET A 479 -38.86 43.95 -65.82
C MET A 479 -38.98 42.56 -65.17
N LEU A 480 -39.85 41.70 -65.70
CA LEU A 480 -40.00 40.32 -65.23
C LEU A 480 -38.69 39.54 -65.36
N ALA A 481 -38.05 39.59 -66.53
CA ALA A 481 -36.78 38.91 -66.78
C ALA A 481 -35.66 39.41 -65.85
N GLU A 482 -35.64 40.69 -65.53
CA GLU A 482 -34.68 41.26 -64.58
C GLU A 482 -34.92 40.73 -63.16
N LYS A 483 -36.16 40.74 -62.67
CA LYS A 483 -36.50 40.21 -61.35
C LYS A 483 -36.25 38.70 -61.24
N GLU A 484 -36.57 37.92 -62.27
CA GLU A 484 -36.30 36.47 -62.30
C GLU A 484 -34.79 36.19 -62.22
N ARG A 485 -33.95 37.02 -62.86
CA ARG A 485 -32.48 36.96 -62.71
C ARG A 485 -32.05 37.32 -61.29
N MET A 486 -32.61 38.37 -60.69
CA MET A 486 -32.32 38.73 -59.29
C MET A 486 -32.65 37.57 -58.34
N VAL A 487 -33.83 36.96 -58.45
CA VAL A 487 -34.22 35.79 -57.64
C VAL A 487 -33.27 34.61 -57.81
N SER A 488 -32.85 34.34 -59.05
CA SER A 488 -31.93 33.23 -59.36
C SER A 488 -30.52 33.45 -58.82
N SER A 489 -30.10 34.72 -58.66
CA SER A 489 -28.80 35.06 -58.07
C SER A 489 -28.76 34.91 -56.54
N ILE A 490 -29.91 34.83 -55.87
CA ILE A 490 -30.02 34.68 -54.41
C ILE A 490 -30.03 33.19 -54.04
N ASP A 491 -28.87 32.70 -53.63
CA ASP A 491 -28.69 31.35 -53.09
C ASP A 491 -28.83 31.32 -51.56
N VAL A 492 -30.08 31.34 -51.10
CA VAL A 492 -30.44 31.26 -49.67
C VAL A 492 -29.87 30.00 -49.01
N LYS A 493 -29.74 28.90 -49.75
CA LYS A 493 -29.29 27.62 -49.19
C LYS A 493 -27.82 27.68 -48.78
N SER A 494 -26.95 28.24 -49.62
CA SER A 494 -25.53 28.38 -49.26
C SER A 494 -25.29 29.35 -48.10
N LEU A 495 -26.14 30.38 -47.96
CA LEU A 495 -26.11 31.29 -46.80
C LEU A 495 -26.46 30.56 -45.49
N PHE A 496 -27.55 29.78 -45.46
CA PHE A 496 -27.89 28.98 -44.27
C PHE A 496 -26.87 27.87 -43.98
N ASP A 497 -26.33 27.20 -45.01
CA ASP A 497 -25.27 26.21 -44.84
C ASP A 497 -24.00 26.85 -44.23
N SER A 498 -23.71 28.11 -44.56
CA SER A 498 -22.60 28.86 -43.98
C SER A 498 -22.85 29.20 -42.51
N ALA A 499 -24.05 29.67 -42.17
CA ALA A 499 -24.45 29.91 -40.78
C ALA A 499 -24.36 28.63 -39.93
N LYS A 500 -24.86 27.50 -40.46
CA LYS A 500 -24.80 26.19 -39.80
C LYS A 500 -23.38 25.69 -39.55
N LYS A 501 -22.44 25.95 -40.46
CA LYS A 501 -21.01 25.62 -40.23
C LYS A 501 -20.43 26.42 -39.07
N ILE A 502 -20.80 27.70 -38.94
CA ILE A 502 -20.35 28.55 -37.82
C ILE A 502 -20.97 28.04 -36.51
N GLU A 503 -22.24 27.68 -36.50
CA GLU A 503 -22.93 27.08 -35.34
C GLU A 503 -22.26 25.78 -34.86
N GLN A 504 -21.86 24.91 -35.78
CA GLN A 504 -21.11 23.69 -35.46
C GLN A 504 -19.75 23.99 -34.83
N GLN A 505 -19.04 25.02 -35.33
CA GLN A 505 -17.78 25.49 -34.75
C GLN A 505 -18.00 26.03 -33.33
N MET A 506 -19.05 26.83 -33.12
CA MET A 506 -19.43 27.33 -31.78
C MET A 506 -19.65 26.18 -30.81
N THR A 507 -20.51 25.22 -31.17
CA THR A 507 -20.81 24.06 -30.33
C THR A 507 -19.54 23.27 -29.98
N SER A 508 -18.62 23.10 -30.93
CA SER A 508 -17.33 22.44 -30.67
C SER A 508 -16.44 23.22 -29.70
N VAL A 509 -16.42 24.55 -29.78
CA VAL A 509 -15.66 25.41 -28.87
C VAL A 509 -16.28 25.37 -27.46
N GLU A 510 -17.60 25.46 -27.35
CA GLU A 510 -18.33 25.35 -26.08
C GLU A 510 -18.06 24.04 -25.36
N MET A 511 -18.12 22.90 -26.08
CA MET A 511 -17.79 21.60 -25.49
C MET A 511 -16.35 21.55 -24.99
N ARG A 512 -15.41 22.17 -25.71
CA ARG A 512 -14.00 22.20 -25.32
C ARG A 512 -13.77 23.09 -24.09
N ILE A 513 -14.47 24.22 -24.00
CA ILE A 513 -14.48 25.06 -22.79
C ILE A 513 -14.97 24.25 -21.60
N ALA A 514 -16.13 23.59 -21.71
CA ALA A 514 -16.72 22.80 -20.63
C ALA A 514 -15.79 21.67 -20.16
N GLN A 515 -15.11 20.98 -21.08
CA GLN A 515 -14.13 19.95 -20.75
C GLN A 515 -12.97 20.52 -19.93
N ILE A 516 -12.36 21.62 -20.38
CA ILE A 516 -11.21 22.22 -19.70
C ILE A 516 -11.63 22.79 -18.34
N GLU A 517 -12.81 23.39 -18.23
CA GLU A 517 -13.34 23.87 -16.95
C GLU A 517 -13.55 22.73 -15.94
N TYR A 518 -14.04 21.58 -16.40
CA TYR A 518 -14.17 20.38 -15.56
C TYR A 518 -12.81 19.89 -15.06
N GLU A 519 -11.80 19.83 -15.93
CA GLU A 519 -10.43 19.44 -15.56
C GLU A 519 -9.83 20.43 -14.53
N LYS A 520 -10.00 21.74 -14.74
CA LYS A 520 -9.58 22.76 -13.78
C LYS A 520 -10.23 22.59 -12.42
N LYS A 521 -11.55 22.36 -12.40
CA LYS A 521 -12.29 22.17 -11.15
C LYS A 521 -11.76 20.95 -10.38
N ARG A 522 -11.57 19.83 -11.07
CA ARG A 522 -11.01 18.61 -10.48
C ARG A 522 -9.60 18.82 -9.92
N MET A 523 -8.73 19.53 -10.65
CA MET A 523 -7.39 19.88 -10.16
C MET A 523 -7.46 20.80 -8.92
N ALA A 524 -8.36 21.79 -8.92
CA ALA A 524 -8.53 22.69 -7.77
C ALA A 524 -9.02 21.95 -6.52
N GLU A 525 -9.94 20.98 -6.68
CA GLU A 525 -10.39 20.11 -5.58
C GLU A 525 -9.25 19.23 -5.03
N ASN A 526 -8.35 18.74 -5.89
CA ASN A 526 -7.15 18.01 -5.46
C ASN A 526 -6.20 18.91 -4.67
N VAL A 527 -5.93 20.13 -5.15
CA VAL A 527 -5.09 21.11 -4.44
C VAL A 527 -5.67 21.39 -3.05
N GLN A 528 -6.98 21.66 -2.95
CA GLN A 528 -7.64 21.92 -1.68
C GLN A 528 -7.54 20.73 -0.71
N ARG A 529 -7.70 19.50 -1.20
CA ARG A 529 -7.55 18.29 -0.39
C ARG A 529 -6.13 18.13 0.12
N ASN A 530 -5.15 18.27 -0.77
CA ASN A 530 -3.74 18.20 -0.44
C ASN A 530 -3.33 19.29 0.56
N ASP A 531 -3.82 20.53 0.41
CA ASP A 531 -3.55 21.61 1.37
C ASP A 531 -4.11 21.33 2.76
N ALA A 532 -5.31 20.74 2.84
CA ALA A 532 -5.90 20.33 4.11
C ALA A 532 -5.10 19.20 4.78
N GLU A 533 -4.61 18.23 4.00
CA GLU A 533 -3.72 17.16 4.49
C GLU A 533 -2.36 17.72 4.92
N ASN A 534 -1.75 18.59 4.11
CA ASN A 534 -0.47 19.23 4.39
C ASN A 534 -0.53 20.08 5.66
N THR A 535 -1.66 20.73 5.95
CA THR A 535 -1.84 21.46 7.21
C THR A 535 -1.76 20.52 8.41
N ARG A 536 -2.44 19.37 8.35
CA ARG A 536 -2.38 18.35 9.44
C ARG A 536 -0.99 17.75 9.59
N LEU A 537 -0.33 17.45 8.47
CA LEU A 537 1.04 16.91 8.48
C LEU A 537 2.05 17.92 9.02
N ARG A 538 1.88 19.23 8.75
CA ARG A 538 2.72 20.29 9.35
C ARG A 538 2.53 20.38 10.86
N ASP A 539 1.29 20.34 11.35
CA ASP A 539 1.02 20.34 12.79
C ASP A 539 1.66 19.12 13.49
N GLU A 540 1.59 17.94 12.85
CA GLU A 540 2.24 16.72 13.35
C GLU A 540 3.77 16.84 13.32
N ALA A 541 4.36 17.36 12.23
CA ALA A 541 5.79 17.60 12.11
C ALA A 541 6.30 18.57 13.18
N ASP A 542 5.55 19.64 13.46
CA ASP A 542 5.87 20.61 14.51
C ASP A 542 5.82 19.98 15.91
N ALA A 543 4.87 19.08 16.17
CA ALA A 543 4.79 18.35 17.42
C ALA A 543 5.99 17.39 17.60
N LEU A 544 6.32 16.60 16.58
CA LEU A 544 7.47 15.69 16.60
C LEU A 544 8.80 16.44 16.71
N SER A 545 8.92 17.59 16.05
CA SER A 545 10.08 18.48 16.15
C SER A 545 10.28 19.00 17.58
N LYS A 546 9.19 19.37 18.27
CA LYS A 546 9.23 19.74 19.69
C LYS A 546 9.63 18.56 20.58
N GLU A 547 9.11 17.36 20.30
CA GLU A 547 9.46 16.14 21.02
C GLU A 547 10.96 15.82 20.89
N LEU A 548 11.51 15.86 19.67
CA LEU A 548 12.96 15.69 19.43
C LEU A 548 13.81 16.70 20.19
N LYS A 549 13.41 17.99 20.18
CA LYS A 549 14.09 19.05 20.93
C LYS A 549 14.09 18.79 22.44
N SER A 550 13.11 18.05 22.97
CA SER A 550 13.05 17.69 24.40
C SER A 550 13.81 16.40 24.74
N LEU A 551 13.89 15.44 23.81
CA LEU A 551 14.59 14.17 24.01
C LEU A 551 16.10 14.33 24.04
N LEU A 552 16.65 15.20 23.18
CA LEU A 552 18.11 15.37 23.08
C LEU A 552 18.75 15.85 24.41
N PRO A 553 18.26 16.92 25.07
CA PRO A 553 18.78 17.31 26.39
C PRO A 553 18.56 16.25 27.47
N SER A 554 17.47 15.48 27.38
CA SER A 554 17.22 14.38 28.32
C SER A 554 18.25 13.25 28.19
N ILE A 555 18.65 12.91 26.96
CA ILE A 555 19.70 11.92 26.70
C ILE A 555 21.04 12.44 27.25
N GLU A 556 21.41 13.69 26.96
CA GLU A 556 22.63 14.32 27.46
C GLU A 556 22.69 14.34 29.00
N ALA A 557 21.56 14.63 29.66
CA ALA A 557 21.47 14.62 31.12
C ALA A 557 21.65 13.21 31.70
N LEU A 558 21.09 12.18 31.07
CA LEU A 558 21.26 10.79 31.48
C LEU A 558 22.69 10.29 31.24
N GLU A 559 23.32 10.67 30.13
CA GLU A 559 24.73 10.36 29.84
C GLU A 559 25.66 10.96 30.88
N LYS A 560 25.39 12.19 31.33
CA LYS A 560 26.12 12.82 32.43
C LYS A 560 25.96 12.04 33.74
N LYS A 561 24.72 11.69 34.12
CA LYS A 561 24.45 10.86 35.30
C LYS A 561 25.17 9.51 35.24
N LYS A 562 25.16 8.86 34.08
CA LYS A 562 25.84 7.57 33.85
C LYS A 562 27.35 7.70 33.97
N SER A 563 27.94 8.79 33.47
CA SER A 563 29.38 9.08 33.65
C SER A 563 29.75 9.29 35.13
N ASP A 564 28.91 9.98 35.89
CA ASP A 564 29.15 10.18 37.33
C ASP A 564 28.98 8.88 38.12
N ALA A 565 27.99 8.05 37.78
CA ALA A 565 27.79 6.72 38.36
C ALA A 565 28.94 5.75 38.04
N ASP A 566 29.45 5.74 36.80
CA ASP A 566 30.63 4.96 36.40
C ASP A 566 31.86 5.34 37.23
N LYS A 567 32.10 6.64 37.44
CA LYS A 567 33.22 7.11 38.28
C LYS A 567 33.08 6.65 39.73
N GLN A 568 31.88 6.75 40.30
CA GLN A 568 31.61 6.28 41.66
C GLN A 568 31.77 4.76 41.78
N SER A 569 31.27 4.00 40.81
CA SER A 569 31.44 2.55 40.76
C SER A 569 32.92 2.16 40.67
N GLY A 570 33.70 2.85 39.84
CA GLY A 570 35.14 2.62 39.71
C GLY A 570 35.92 2.93 40.99
N ALA A 571 35.62 4.05 41.65
CA ALA A 571 36.23 4.40 42.94
C ALA A 571 35.91 3.35 44.02
N THR A 572 34.64 2.96 44.12
CA THR A 572 34.18 1.96 45.11
C THR A 572 34.79 0.58 44.84
N ALA A 573 34.97 0.20 43.56
CA ALA A 573 35.62 -1.06 43.18
C ALA A 573 37.12 -1.07 43.51
N SER A 574 37.81 0.07 43.31
CA SER A 574 39.22 0.20 43.72
C SER A 574 39.37 0.12 45.24
N GLU A 575 38.47 0.72 46.01
CA GLU A 575 38.42 0.56 47.46
C GLU A 575 38.20 -0.91 47.86
N LEU A 576 37.28 -1.61 47.19
CA LEU A 576 37.05 -3.04 47.43
C LEU A 576 38.32 -3.88 47.17
N GLU A 577 39.04 -3.63 46.07
CA GLU A 577 40.29 -4.33 45.75
C GLU A 577 41.34 -4.15 46.86
N THR A 578 41.48 -2.92 47.38
CA THR A 578 42.37 -2.67 48.52
C THR A 578 41.92 -3.39 49.79
N MET A 579 40.60 -3.47 50.05
CA MET A 579 40.07 -4.23 51.18
C MET A 579 40.27 -5.74 50.98
N GLU A 580 40.14 -6.30 49.78
CA GLU A 580 40.40 -7.72 49.52
C GLU A 580 41.86 -8.10 49.79
N VAL A 581 42.82 -7.23 49.45
CA VAL A 581 44.23 -7.41 49.82
C VAL A 581 44.41 -7.43 51.33
N MET A 582 43.83 -6.46 52.05
CA MET A 582 43.90 -6.43 53.52
C MET A 582 43.21 -7.65 54.15
N TRP A 583 42.07 -8.11 53.60
CA TRP A 583 41.38 -9.31 54.09
C TRP A 583 42.27 -10.55 53.97
N ASN A 584 42.98 -10.71 52.86
CA ASN A 584 43.93 -11.81 52.68
C ASN A 584 45.07 -11.76 53.73
N GLU A 585 45.55 -10.57 54.08
CA GLU A 585 46.55 -10.40 55.14
C GLU A 585 45.99 -10.78 56.52
N PHE A 586 44.81 -10.26 56.91
CA PHE A 586 44.16 -10.61 58.18
C PHE A 586 43.83 -12.11 58.25
N SER A 587 43.36 -12.70 57.14
CA SER A 587 43.04 -14.12 57.02
C SER A 587 44.29 -14.99 57.21
N LYS A 588 45.42 -14.58 56.62
CA LYS A 588 46.71 -15.25 56.81
C LYS A 588 47.16 -15.17 58.27
N VAL A 589 47.11 -14.01 58.90
CA VAL A 589 47.50 -13.82 60.31
C VAL A 589 46.64 -14.67 61.24
N ALA A 590 45.32 -14.73 61.03
CA ALA A 590 44.42 -15.57 61.82
C ALA A 590 44.70 -17.07 61.60
N THR A 591 45.02 -17.47 60.36
CA THR A 591 45.37 -18.87 60.02
C THR A 591 46.69 -19.28 60.67
N ASP A 592 47.72 -18.41 60.63
CA ASP A 592 49.01 -18.65 61.27
C ASP A 592 48.85 -18.80 62.79
N ALA A 593 48.04 -17.94 63.43
CA ALA A 593 47.70 -18.05 64.85
C ALA A 593 46.94 -19.34 65.19
N GLN A 594 46.04 -19.80 64.30
CA GLN A 594 45.33 -21.06 64.46
C GLN A 594 46.28 -22.27 64.40
N LEU A 595 47.23 -22.27 63.46
CA LEU A 595 48.22 -23.33 63.32
C LEU A 595 49.14 -23.42 64.53
N GLU A 596 49.58 -22.28 65.07
CA GLU A 596 50.42 -22.24 66.26
C GLU A 596 49.68 -22.74 67.51
N MET A 597 48.41 -22.37 67.66
CA MET A 597 47.54 -22.87 68.72
C MET A 597 47.38 -24.40 68.63
N MET A 598 47.09 -24.93 67.43
CA MET A 598 46.99 -26.39 67.22
C MET A 598 48.31 -27.13 67.44
N ARG A 599 49.45 -26.50 67.14
CA ARG A 599 50.78 -27.08 67.40
C ARG A 599 51.00 -27.25 68.90
N LEU A 600 50.74 -26.21 69.69
CA LEU A 600 50.89 -26.22 71.14
C LEU A 600 49.90 -27.18 71.82
N GLU A 601 48.64 -27.25 71.37
CA GLU A 601 47.65 -28.22 71.88
C GLU A 601 48.10 -29.67 71.65
N ASN A 602 48.68 -29.96 70.48
CA ASN A 602 49.22 -31.28 70.19
C ASN A 602 50.46 -31.61 71.03
N GLU A 603 51.34 -30.62 71.27
CA GLU A 603 52.48 -30.77 72.18
C GLU A 603 52.04 -31.07 73.61
N GLU A 604 51.07 -30.33 74.14
CA GLU A 604 50.48 -30.56 75.46
C GLU A 604 49.93 -32.00 75.58
N LYS A 605 49.14 -32.42 74.59
CA LYS A 605 48.53 -33.75 74.56
C LYS A 605 49.57 -34.87 74.49
N ASN A 606 50.67 -34.67 73.77
CA ASN A 606 51.75 -35.63 73.67
C ASN A 606 52.54 -35.73 74.98
N SER A 607 52.89 -34.59 75.59
CA SER A 607 53.57 -34.57 76.90
C SER A 607 52.70 -35.17 78.01
N ALA A 608 51.39 -34.92 78.00
CA ALA A 608 50.45 -35.53 78.94
C ALA A 608 50.41 -37.07 78.83
N ARG A 609 50.42 -37.61 77.60
CA ARG A 609 50.51 -39.06 77.36
C ARG A 609 51.83 -39.66 77.82
N GLU A 610 52.94 -38.96 77.61
CA GLU A 610 54.26 -39.39 78.06
C GLU A 610 54.33 -39.44 79.60
N LEU A 611 53.75 -38.45 80.29
CA LEU A 611 53.62 -38.45 81.74
C LEU A 611 52.76 -39.63 82.25
N GLU A 612 51.63 -39.90 81.60
CA GLU A 612 50.76 -41.04 81.93
C GLU A 612 51.50 -42.38 81.83
N TYR A 613 52.26 -42.59 80.74
CA TYR A 613 53.09 -43.77 80.54
C TYR A 613 54.19 -43.92 81.60
N THR A 614 54.88 -42.83 81.92
CA THR A 614 55.97 -42.80 82.91
C THR A 614 55.45 -43.15 84.31
N ASN A 615 54.29 -42.58 84.70
CA ASN A 615 53.62 -42.89 85.97
C ASN A 615 53.16 -44.36 86.04
N ALA A 616 52.65 -44.93 84.95
CA ALA A 616 52.29 -46.35 84.89
C ALA A 616 53.51 -47.27 85.09
N THR A 617 54.68 -46.87 84.57
CA THR A 617 55.93 -47.62 84.72
C THR A 617 56.45 -47.56 86.17
N ILE A 618 56.39 -46.38 86.81
CA ILE A 618 56.73 -46.22 88.23
C ILE A 618 55.84 -47.10 89.12
N ALA A 619 54.53 -47.15 88.85
CA ALA A 619 53.59 -47.97 89.61
C ALA A 619 53.92 -49.48 89.50
N ASN A 620 54.27 -49.95 88.30
CA ASN A 620 54.67 -51.34 88.07
C ASN A 620 55.99 -51.71 88.76
N LEU A 621 56.98 -50.81 88.77
CA LEU A 621 58.25 -51.02 89.46
C LEU A 621 58.06 -51.08 90.98
N LYS A 622 57.22 -50.22 91.56
CA LYS A 622 56.87 -50.26 93.00
C LYS A 622 56.22 -51.59 93.40
N ASN A 623 55.32 -52.12 92.57
CA ASN A 623 54.70 -53.43 92.82
C ASN A 623 55.72 -54.57 92.74
N THR A 624 56.64 -54.51 91.78
CA THR A 624 57.69 -55.54 91.61
C THR A 624 58.67 -55.54 92.77
N PHE A 625 59.04 -54.35 93.28
CA PHE A 625 59.86 -54.19 94.48
C PHE A 625 59.21 -54.81 95.71
N ALA A 626 57.92 -54.53 95.94
CA ALA A 626 57.17 -55.11 97.07
C ALA A 626 57.02 -56.64 96.97
N GLN A 627 56.94 -57.18 95.75
CA GLN A 627 56.86 -58.63 95.54
C GLN A 627 58.17 -59.34 95.92
N ARG A 628 59.33 -58.72 95.64
CA ARG A 628 60.65 -59.28 96.00
C ARG A 628 60.89 -59.32 97.51
N ASP A 629 60.29 -58.38 98.26
CA ASP A 629 60.28 -58.45 99.73
C ASP A 629 59.57 -59.71 100.25
N VAL A 630 58.44 -60.07 99.65
CA VAL A 630 57.70 -61.28 100.00
C VAL A 630 58.48 -62.55 99.63
N ASP A 631 59.15 -62.56 98.47
CA ASP A 631 59.91 -63.73 98.00
C ASP A 631 61.13 -64.04 98.90
N ILE A 632 61.84 -63.01 99.39
CA ILE A 632 62.98 -63.17 100.32
C ILE A 632 62.50 -63.73 101.67
N ASP A 633 61.37 -63.22 102.18
CA ASP A 633 60.85 -63.63 103.49
C ASP A 633 60.38 -65.09 103.48
N ASN A 634 59.75 -65.52 102.37
CA ASN A 634 59.36 -66.91 102.15
C ASN A 634 60.57 -67.86 102.10
N ALA A 635 61.63 -67.48 101.36
CA ALA A 635 62.85 -68.29 101.25
C ALA A 635 63.57 -68.44 102.60
N ASN A 636 63.63 -67.37 103.40
CA ASN A 636 64.20 -67.41 104.76
C ASN A 636 63.41 -68.32 105.70
N THR A 637 62.08 -68.29 105.63
CA THR A 637 61.21 -69.13 106.46
C THR A 637 61.38 -70.62 106.13
N GLU A 638 61.66 -70.95 104.86
CA GLU A 638 61.84 -72.33 104.41
C GLU A 638 63.21 -72.92 104.79
N ILE A 639 64.25 -72.11 104.96
CA ILE A 639 65.58 -72.56 105.44
C ILE A 639 65.56 -72.95 106.94
N ILE A 640 64.66 -72.35 107.73
CA ILE A 640 64.59 -72.57 109.18
C ILE A 640 63.83 -73.87 109.54
N ARG A 641 63.05 -74.43 108.61
CA ARG A 641 62.33 -75.71 108.75
C ARG A 641 63.20 -76.90 108.38
#